data_AF-A0AAN7G0V5-F1
#
_entry.id   AF-A0AAN7G0V5-F1
#
_cell.length_a   1.000
_cell.length_b   1.000
_cell.length_c   1.000
_cell.angle_alpha   90.00
_cell.angle_beta   90.00
_cell.angle_gamma   90.00
#
_symmetry.space_group_name_H-M   'P 1'
#
loop_
_entity.id
_entity.type
_entity.pdbx_description
1 polymer ?
#
loop_
_entity_poly.entity_id
_entity_poly.type
_entity_poly.pdbx_seq_one_letter_code
_entity_poly.pdbx_strand_id
1 'polypeptide(L)'
;MVSNATAGLICPSPMKPTSNGIFQGDDPLQFTLPLVILQICLVFVVTRGLAFILKPLRQPRVIAEIIGGILLGPSALGRSKSYMQAIFPPKSLPVLDTLANIGLLLFLFLAGLELDPKSLRRTGKKALGIALAGISLPFALGIGSSYVLKETISKGVNGNAFLVFMGVALSITAFPVLARILAELKLLTTDVGKMAMSAAAVNDVAAWILLALAIALSGTGKSSLVPLWIFLSGCVFFVCAILIVPPIFKWIAQRCHEDEPVKETHICATLAVVLAAGLVTDAIGIHAMFGAFVIGVLIPKDGPFAGTLVEKVEDLVSGLFLPLYFVSSGLKTNIATIQGLQSWGLLVLVIFTACFGKIFGTLLVTLLCKAPLREALTLGFLMNTKGLVELIVLNIGKDRKVLNDQTFAIMVLMALFTTFITTPIVMAIYKPEKRKRIADYMNRTIERKNPNTQLRILTCYHSARNIPSIINLLEASRGSEKREGLSVDALHLMELSERSSAIIMVHKARKHGLPFWNKSQQSDSNHVVVAFEAYRQLSHVSMRSMKAISSMSDMHEDICKTAETNRAAIIILPFHKHQRVDGLLETTRNDFRLVNLKVLEHARCSVGILVDRGLGGTTQVAASNVSYFIMVPFFGGCDDREALAYGVRMAEHPGIRLMVIRFIVEPESMGEIVRVNIGSSSSTELRSTEEEFLAEFKRNMAKDDSIKYEEKLVRNAADTIAVLSELKCCNLFLVGLMPECEAALDLSRSDCPELGPVGSLLTSPDFSTTASVLIVQQYKSRASPNLTLQMEDESPDKDSESN
;
A
#
# COMPACT_ATOMS: atom_id res chain seq x y z
N MET A 1 76.18 -20.52 -12.99
CA MET A 1 75.66 -19.35 -12.27
C MET A 1 74.18 -19.25 -12.55
N VAL A 2 73.37 -19.72 -11.59
CA VAL A 2 71.89 -19.68 -11.66
C VAL A 2 71.47 -18.45 -10.84
N SER A 3 70.93 -17.44 -11.51
CA SER A 3 70.45 -16.23 -10.86
C SER A 3 69.04 -16.47 -10.30
N ASN A 4 68.94 -16.43 -8.98
CA ASN A 4 67.70 -16.35 -8.21
C ASN A 4 66.89 -15.12 -8.65
N ALA A 5 65.76 -15.34 -9.33
CA ALA A 5 64.69 -14.37 -9.43
C ALA A 5 63.59 -14.76 -8.44
N THR A 6 63.69 -14.27 -7.22
CA THR A 6 62.56 -14.15 -6.30
C THR A 6 61.54 -13.19 -6.92
N ALA A 7 60.59 -13.73 -7.70
CA ALA A 7 59.40 -13.01 -8.10
C ALA A 7 58.55 -12.75 -6.86
N GLY A 8 58.78 -11.62 -6.19
CA GLY A 8 57.90 -11.14 -5.14
C GLY A 8 56.50 -10.95 -5.72
N LEU A 9 55.47 -11.45 -5.03
CA LEU A 9 54.09 -11.09 -5.31
C LEU A 9 53.95 -9.58 -5.08
N ILE A 10 54.08 -8.79 -6.14
CA ILE A 10 53.78 -7.36 -6.12
C ILE A 10 52.25 -7.25 -6.01
N CYS A 11 51.75 -6.83 -4.85
CA CYS A 11 50.35 -6.48 -4.69
C CYS A 11 49.97 -5.44 -5.75
N PRO A 12 48.91 -5.65 -6.53
CA PRO A 12 48.52 -4.70 -7.55
C PRO A 12 48.22 -3.34 -6.92
N SER A 13 48.70 -2.27 -7.55
CA SER A 13 48.43 -0.91 -7.09
C SER A 13 46.92 -0.62 -7.03
N PRO A 14 46.43 0.12 -6.02
CA PRO A 14 45.03 0.51 -5.92
C PRO A 14 44.63 1.38 -7.12
N MET A 15 43.37 1.25 -7.54
CA MET A 15 42.80 2.09 -8.60
C MET A 15 42.79 3.55 -8.17
N LYS A 16 43.15 4.47 -9.08
CA LYS A 16 43.05 5.91 -8.83
C LYS A 16 41.56 6.30 -8.77
N PRO A 17 41.19 7.29 -7.92
CA PRO A 17 39.79 7.66 -7.74
C PRO A 17 39.19 8.32 -8.98
N THR A 18 39.92 9.21 -9.66
CA THR A 18 39.42 10.05 -10.76
C THR A 18 40.27 9.93 -12.02
N SER A 19 39.62 9.94 -13.18
CA SER A 19 40.23 9.99 -14.51
C SER A 19 40.41 11.45 -14.97
N ASN A 20 41.41 11.74 -15.80
CA ASN A 20 41.54 13.04 -16.45
C ASN A 20 40.70 13.16 -17.75
N GLY A 21 39.99 12.09 -18.12
CA GLY A 21 39.02 12.05 -19.22
C GLY A 21 39.52 11.30 -20.46
N ILE A 22 38.57 10.75 -21.23
CA ILE A 22 38.85 9.96 -22.45
C ILE A 22 39.67 10.74 -23.47
N PHE A 23 39.42 12.05 -23.61
CA PHE A 23 40.15 12.91 -24.55
C PHE A 23 41.61 13.16 -24.16
N GLN A 24 42.01 12.81 -22.93
CA GLN A 24 43.41 12.84 -22.49
C GLN A 24 44.09 11.46 -22.59
N GLY A 25 43.41 10.47 -23.18
CA GLY A 25 43.92 9.10 -23.37
C GLY A 25 43.69 8.16 -22.19
N ASP A 26 42.99 8.61 -21.14
CA ASP A 26 42.63 7.77 -19.99
C ASP A 26 41.41 6.89 -20.31
N ASP A 27 41.48 5.59 -19.99
CA ASP A 27 40.31 4.71 -19.97
C ASP A 27 39.57 4.87 -18.61
N PRO A 28 38.34 5.43 -18.57
CA PRO A 28 37.62 5.66 -17.33
C PRO A 28 37.31 4.38 -16.55
N LEU A 29 37.28 3.20 -17.21
CA LEU A 29 37.03 1.92 -16.55
C LEU A 29 38.19 1.46 -15.66
N GLN A 30 39.38 2.04 -15.83
CA GLN A 30 40.54 1.76 -14.98
C GLN A 30 40.53 2.56 -13.67
N PHE A 31 39.58 3.49 -13.50
CA PHE A 31 39.45 4.36 -12.34
C PHE A 31 38.25 3.98 -11.48
N THR A 32 38.37 4.16 -10.17
CA THR A 32 37.36 3.67 -9.21
C THR A 32 36.01 4.35 -9.36
N LEU A 33 35.97 5.69 -9.43
CA LEU A 33 34.71 6.43 -9.42
C LEU A 33 33.87 6.20 -10.70
N PRO A 34 34.41 6.35 -11.92
CA PRO A 34 33.62 6.11 -13.14
C PRO A 34 33.15 4.67 -13.27
N LEU A 35 34.00 3.71 -12.87
CA LEU A 35 33.66 2.29 -12.88
C LEU A 35 32.53 1.97 -11.91
N VAL A 36 32.56 2.50 -10.68
CA VAL A 36 31.49 2.29 -9.69
C VAL A 36 30.18 2.94 -10.16
N ILE A 37 30.24 4.14 -10.76
CA ILE A 37 29.05 4.78 -11.35
C ILE A 37 28.45 3.88 -12.43
N LEU A 38 29.27 3.35 -13.34
CA LEU A 38 28.82 2.43 -14.38
C LEU A 38 28.20 1.15 -13.79
N GLN A 39 28.84 0.57 -12.76
CA GLN A 39 28.31 -0.60 -12.05
C GLN A 39 26.94 -0.29 -11.44
N ILE A 40 26.77 0.85 -10.77
CA ILE A 40 25.49 1.28 -10.18
C ILE A 40 24.42 1.43 -11.27
N CYS A 41 24.73 2.08 -12.39
CA CYS A 41 23.82 2.23 -13.51
C CYS A 41 23.40 0.85 -14.08
N LEU A 42 24.36 -0.05 -14.29
CA LEU A 42 24.11 -1.39 -14.80
C LEU A 42 23.23 -2.20 -13.83
N VAL A 43 23.53 -2.15 -12.54
CA VAL A 43 22.71 -2.80 -11.49
C VAL A 43 21.29 -2.25 -11.53
N PHE A 44 21.11 -0.94 -11.62
CA PHE A 44 19.79 -0.35 -11.63
C PHE A 44 18.98 -0.76 -12.87
N VAL A 45 19.55 -0.67 -14.07
CA VAL A 45 18.87 -1.04 -15.32
C VAL A 45 18.45 -2.51 -15.29
N VAL A 46 19.35 -3.42 -14.91
CA VAL A 46 19.06 -4.86 -14.90
C VAL A 46 18.02 -5.22 -13.84
N THR A 47 18.18 -4.74 -12.61
CA THR A 47 17.25 -5.06 -11.52
C THR A 47 15.87 -4.45 -11.72
N ARG A 48 15.78 -3.22 -12.24
CA ARG A 48 14.49 -2.59 -12.56
C ARG A 48 13.80 -3.23 -13.76
N GLY A 49 14.56 -3.59 -14.80
CA GLY A 49 14.04 -4.34 -15.95
C GLY A 49 13.45 -5.69 -15.52
N LEU A 50 14.17 -6.44 -14.67
CA LEU A 50 13.66 -7.70 -14.11
C LEU A 50 12.44 -7.50 -13.22
N ALA A 51 12.42 -6.46 -12.38
CA ALA A 51 11.25 -6.16 -11.54
C ALA A 51 10.01 -5.86 -12.39
N PHE A 52 10.17 -5.15 -13.52
CA PHE A 52 9.09 -4.91 -14.48
C PHE A 52 8.57 -6.21 -15.10
N ILE A 53 9.47 -7.10 -15.54
CA ILE A 53 9.12 -8.40 -16.13
C ILE A 53 8.42 -9.32 -15.10
N LEU A 54 8.84 -9.27 -13.83
CA LEU A 54 8.29 -10.11 -12.75
C LEU A 54 7.05 -9.50 -12.09
N LYS A 55 6.67 -8.25 -12.43
CA LYS A 55 5.49 -7.56 -11.89
C LYS A 55 4.17 -8.35 -12.05
N PRO A 56 3.88 -9.02 -13.19
CA PRO A 56 2.66 -9.82 -13.34
C PRO A 56 2.56 -10.98 -12.35
N LEU A 57 3.71 -11.48 -11.87
CA LEU A 57 3.79 -12.56 -10.88
C LEU A 57 3.67 -12.06 -9.43
N ARG A 58 3.50 -10.75 -9.21
CA ARG A 58 3.44 -10.10 -7.89
C ARG A 58 4.64 -10.48 -7.00
N GLN A 59 5.82 -10.52 -7.61
CA GLN A 59 7.05 -10.89 -6.89
C GLN A 59 7.66 -9.64 -6.24
N PRO A 60 8.07 -9.70 -4.96
CA PRO A 60 8.77 -8.62 -4.31
C PRO A 60 10.03 -8.22 -5.08
N ARG A 61 10.31 -6.92 -5.12
CA ARG A 61 11.48 -6.34 -5.81
C ARG A 61 12.81 -6.99 -5.42
N VAL A 62 12.95 -7.41 -4.16
CA VAL A 62 14.16 -8.10 -3.64
C VAL A 62 14.51 -9.35 -4.46
N ILE A 63 13.52 -10.08 -4.97
CA ILE A 63 13.76 -11.29 -5.78
C ILE A 63 14.38 -10.91 -7.13
N ALA A 64 13.86 -9.86 -7.78
CA ALA A 64 14.42 -9.34 -9.01
C ALA A 64 15.86 -8.85 -8.82
N GLU A 65 16.18 -8.26 -7.66
CA GLU A 65 17.51 -7.77 -7.32
C GLU A 65 18.52 -8.91 -7.12
N ILE A 66 18.14 -9.98 -6.41
CA ILE A 66 18.97 -11.18 -6.25
C ILE A 66 19.19 -11.89 -7.59
N ILE A 67 18.13 -12.08 -8.39
CA ILE A 67 18.24 -12.68 -9.74
C ILE A 67 19.15 -11.82 -10.62
N GLY A 68 18.98 -10.49 -10.59
CA GLY A 68 19.82 -9.55 -11.32
C GLY A 68 21.30 -9.68 -10.93
N GLY A 69 21.59 -9.82 -9.63
CA GLY A 69 22.94 -10.09 -9.13
C GLY A 69 23.53 -11.40 -9.65
N ILE A 70 22.76 -12.48 -9.61
CA ILE A 70 23.17 -13.79 -10.14
C ILE A 70 23.43 -13.72 -11.66
N LEU A 71 22.59 -12.97 -12.40
CA LEU A 71 22.74 -12.80 -13.84
C LEU A 71 23.97 -11.96 -14.21
N LEU A 72 24.24 -10.88 -13.47
CA LEU A 72 25.44 -10.05 -13.62
C LEU A 72 26.71 -10.79 -13.17
N GLY A 73 26.56 -11.77 -12.28
CA GLY A 73 27.65 -12.57 -11.71
C GLY A 73 28.18 -13.68 -12.61
N PRO A 74 29.10 -14.50 -12.09
CA PRO A 74 29.78 -15.57 -12.84
C PRO A 74 28.82 -16.66 -13.35
N SER A 75 27.59 -16.71 -12.82
CA SER A 75 26.58 -17.70 -13.17
C SER A 75 26.00 -17.49 -14.57
N ALA A 76 25.97 -16.27 -15.12
CA ALA A 76 25.47 -15.98 -16.47
C ALA A 76 26.40 -15.05 -17.28
N LEU A 77 26.22 -13.72 -17.22
CA LEU A 77 27.02 -12.76 -18.00
C LEU A 77 28.51 -12.82 -17.64
N GLY A 78 28.80 -13.07 -16.36
CA GLY A 78 30.15 -13.24 -15.84
C GLY A 78 30.88 -14.51 -16.30
N ARG A 79 30.26 -15.37 -17.12
CA ARG A 79 30.98 -16.46 -17.81
C ARG A 79 32.00 -15.93 -18.80
N SER A 80 31.77 -14.75 -19.36
CA SER A 80 32.77 -14.05 -20.18
C SER A 80 33.82 -13.42 -19.28
N LYS A 81 35.06 -13.91 -19.35
CA LYS A 81 36.19 -13.36 -18.59
C LYS A 81 36.46 -11.89 -18.93
N SER A 82 36.28 -11.51 -20.21
CA SER A 82 36.47 -10.13 -20.67
C SER A 82 35.47 -9.18 -20.01
N TYR A 83 34.20 -9.60 -19.89
CA TYR A 83 33.17 -8.84 -19.19
C TYR A 83 33.49 -8.67 -17.70
N MET A 84 33.85 -9.77 -17.02
CA MET A 84 34.19 -9.71 -15.58
C MET A 84 35.41 -8.83 -15.32
N GLN A 85 36.44 -8.90 -16.17
CA GLN A 85 37.62 -8.07 -15.99
C GLN A 85 37.37 -6.59 -16.32
N ALA A 86 36.48 -6.29 -17.27
CA ALA A 86 36.16 -4.92 -17.65
C ALA A 86 35.22 -4.23 -16.65
N ILE A 87 34.14 -4.91 -16.24
CA ILE A 87 33.05 -4.30 -15.47
C ILE A 87 33.11 -4.64 -13.98
N PHE A 88 33.54 -5.84 -13.60
CA PHE A 88 33.65 -6.27 -12.19
C PHE A 88 35.06 -6.78 -11.84
N PRO A 89 36.13 -5.99 -12.08
CA PRO A 89 37.49 -6.42 -11.76
C PRO A 89 37.64 -6.66 -10.25
N PRO A 90 38.47 -7.64 -9.82
CA PRO A 90 38.69 -7.91 -8.40
C PRO A 90 39.13 -6.70 -7.58
N LYS A 91 39.77 -5.71 -8.22
CA LYS A 91 40.22 -4.46 -7.59
C LYS A 91 39.06 -3.51 -7.21
N SER A 92 37.92 -3.56 -7.92
CA SER A 92 36.77 -2.70 -7.65
C SER A 92 35.77 -3.31 -6.67
N LEU A 93 35.75 -4.64 -6.52
CA LEU A 93 34.80 -5.36 -5.65
C LEU A 93 34.80 -4.83 -4.20
N PRO A 94 35.94 -4.53 -3.55
CA PRO A 94 35.92 -3.97 -2.19
C PRO A 94 35.15 -2.65 -2.10
N VAL A 95 35.21 -1.80 -3.14
CA VAL A 95 34.51 -0.51 -3.15
C VAL A 95 33.01 -0.73 -3.27
N LEU A 96 32.59 -1.61 -4.18
CA LEU A 96 31.19 -2.01 -4.32
C LEU A 96 30.65 -2.64 -3.01
N ASP A 97 31.44 -3.52 -2.38
CA ASP A 97 31.09 -4.19 -1.12
C ASP A 97 30.98 -3.18 0.04
N THR A 98 31.86 -2.18 0.13
CA THR A 98 31.75 -1.14 1.15
C THR A 98 30.48 -0.31 0.98
N LEU A 99 30.15 0.08 -0.25
CA LEU A 99 28.93 0.85 -0.55
C LEU A 99 27.67 0.05 -0.23
N ALA A 100 27.67 -1.23 -0.62
CA ALA A 100 26.62 -2.20 -0.30
C ALA A 100 26.43 -2.37 1.22
N ASN A 101 27.51 -2.51 1.99
CA ASN A 101 27.44 -2.67 3.44
C ASN A 101 26.99 -1.39 4.17
N ILE A 102 27.35 -0.20 3.68
CA ILE A 102 26.78 1.07 4.18
C ILE A 102 25.27 1.10 3.95
N GLY A 103 24.84 0.73 2.73
CA GLY A 103 23.44 0.55 2.39
C GLY A 103 22.69 -0.35 3.35
N LEU A 104 23.28 -1.51 3.61
CA LEU A 104 22.75 -2.51 4.51
C LEU A 104 22.68 -2.05 5.96
N LEU A 105 23.69 -1.32 6.43
CA LEU A 105 23.72 -0.72 7.76
C LEU A 105 22.55 0.26 7.93
N LEU A 106 22.34 1.15 6.95
CA LEU A 106 21.20 2.07 6.95
C LEU A 106 19.86 1.35 6.81
N PHE A 107 19.80 0.26 6.05
CA PHE A 107 18.60 -0.57 5.93
C PHE A 107 18.24 -1.22 7.27
N LEU A 108 19.21 -1.74 8.01
CA LEU A 108 18.95 -2.35 9.32
C LEU A 108 18.60 -1.32 10.38
N PHE A 109 19.11 -0.09 10.25
CA PHE A 109 18.59 1.03 11.01
C PHE A 109 17.10 1.27 10.74
N LEU A 110 16.68 1.31 9.46
CA LEU A 110 15.26 1.44 9.09
C LEU A 110 14.42 0.26 9.60
N ALA A 111 14.94 -0.98 9.50
CA ALA A 111 14.27 -2.16 10.03
C ALA A 111 14.12 -2.08 11.57
N GLY A 112 15.14 -1.59 12.28
CA GLY A 112 15.03 -1.30 13.72
C GLY A 112 14.02 -0.20 14.02
N LEU A 113 13.91 0.81 13.15
CA LEU A 113 12.90 1.87 13.23
C LEU A 113 11.47 1.33 13.06
N GLU A 114 11.27 0.37 12.15
CA GLU A 114 9.99 -0.31 11.91
C GLU A 114 9.54 -1.18 13.10
N LEU A 115 10.49 -1.81 13.81
CA LEU A 115 10.18 -2.67 14.94
C LEU A 115 9.75 -1.86 16.16
N ASP A 116 8.54 -2.12 16.66
CA ASP A 116 8.01 -1.54 17.89
C ASP A 116 8.10 -2.55 19.06
N PRO A 117 9.02 -2.36 20.02
CA PRO A 117 9.15 -3.23 21.19
C PRO A 117 7.90 -3.29 22.05
N LYS A 118 7.10 -2.20 22.09
CA LYS A 118 5.85 -2.16 22.85
C LYS A 118 4.81 -3.09 22.22
N SER A 119 4.77 -3.16 20.88
CA SER A 119 3.94 -4.10 20.14
C SER A 119 4.40 -5.53 20.36
N LEU A 120 5.72 -5.77 20.32
CA LEU A 120 6.30 -7.09 20.56
C LEU A 120 5.94 -7.63 21.95
N ARG A 121 5.96 -6.79 22.99
CA ARG A 121 5.56 -7.19 24.36
C ARG A 121 4.06 -7.53 24.48
N ARG A 122 3.22 -6.93 23.64
CA ARG A 122 1.78 -7.23 23.56
C ARG A 122 1.46 -8.43 22.66
N THR A 123 2.47 -9.01 22.03
CA THR A 123 2.32 -10.20 21.18
C THR A 123 1.68 -11.32 22.00
N GLY A 124 0.53 -11.80 21.53
CA GLY A 124 -0.19 -12.87 22.21
C GLY A 124 0.60 -14.17 22.24
N LYS A 125 0.33 -15.02 23.24
CA LYS A 125 0.96 -16.35 23.42
C LYS A 125 0.96 -17.20 22.13
N LYS A 126 -0.07 -17.03 21.28
CA LYS A 126 -0.19 -17.71 19.99
C LYS A 126 0.95 -17.36 19.02
N ALA A 127 1.20 -16.07 18.79
CA ALA A 127 2.24 -15.62 17.86
C ALA A 127 3.65 -15.96 18.36
N LEU A 128 3.88 -15.91 19.67
CA LEU A 128 5.14 -16.38 20.27
C LEU A 128 5.33 -17.89 20.06
N GLY A 129 4.28 -18.70 20.24
CA GLY A 129 4.34 -20.14 19.97
C GLY A 129 4.65 -20.45 18.50
N ILE A 130 4.03 -19.71 17.57
CA ILE A 130 4.29 -19.83 16.13
C ILE A 130 5.75 -19.47 15.81
N ALA A 131 6.26 -18.37 16.39
CA ALA A 131 7.65 -17.95 16.21
C ALA A 131 8.63 -19.03 16.70
N LEU A 132 8.45 -19.51 17.94
CA LEU A 132 9.33 -20.52 18.55
C LEU A 132 9.33 -21.83 17.75
N ALA A 133 8.18 -22.33 17.34
CA ALA A 133 8.12 -23.53 16.50
C ALA A 133 8.67 -23.31 15.09
N GLY A 134 8.46 -22.12 14.54
CA GLY A 134 9.03 -21.69 13.25
C GLY A 134 10.55 -21.48 13.27
N ILE A 135 11.19 -21.50 14.44
CA ILE A 135 12.65 -21.50 14.60
C ILE A 135 13.15 -22.89 14.97
N SER A 136 12.61 -23.50 16.02
CA SER A 136 13.18 -24.70 16.64
C SER A 136 13.18 -25.91 15.71
N LEU A 137 12.08 -26.15 14.99
CA LEU A 137 11.95 -27.27 14.07
C LEU A 137 12.89 -27.14 12.85
N PRO A 138 12.89 -26.03 12.08
CA PRO A 138 13.84 -25.88 10.97
C PRO A 138 15.29 -25.78 11.44
N PHE A 139 15.57 -25.28 12.64
CA PHE A 139 16.92 -25.29 13.20
C PHE A 139 17.43 -26.71 13.44
N ALA A 140 16.61 -27.57 14.07
CA ALA A 140 16.94 -28.97 14.29
C ALA A 140 17.12 -29.75 12.97
N LEU A 141 16.23 -29.53 11.99
CA LEU A 141 16.35 -30.12 10.66
C LEU A 141 17.56 -29.58 9.89
N GLY A 142 17.92 -28.31 10.08
CA GLY A 142 19.13 -27.70 9.54
C GLY A 142 20.39 -28.40 10.05
N ILE A 143 20.47 -28.63 11.37
CA ILE A 143 21.55 -29.45 11.97
C ILE A 143 21.55 -30.85 11.37
N GLY A 144 20.39 -31.51 11.27
CA GLY A 144 20.28 -32.85 10.65
C GLY A 144 20.83 -32.88 9.21
N SER A 145 20.37 -31.96 8.37
CA SER A 145 20.83 -31.85 6.97
C SER A 145 22.33 -31.50 6.86
N SER A 146 22.87 -30.77 7.84
CA SER A 146 24.27 -30.37 7.83
C SER A 146 25.24 -31.54 7.99
N TYR A 147 24.85 -32.64 8.66
CA TYR A 147 25.67 -33.86 8.70
C TYR A 147 25.86 -34.45 7.31
N VAL A 148 24.76 -34.56 6.54
CA VAL A 148 24.78 -35.06 5.16
C VAL A 148 25.60 -34.14 4.25
N LEU A 149 25.42 -32.82 4.36
CA LEU A 149 26.18 -31.85 3.56
C LEU A 149 27.68 -31.85 3.89
N LYS A 150 28.03 -32.01 5.17
CA LYS A 150 29.42 -32.05 5.64
C LYS A 150 30.16 -33.28 5.12
N GLU A 151 29.53 -34.45 5.20
CA GLU A 151 30.11 -35.71 4.74
C GLU A 151 30.34 -35.72 3.23
N THR A 152 29.45 -35.03 2.50
CA THR A 152 29.45 -35.04 1.03
C THR A 152 30.32 -33.95 0.42
N ILE A 153 30.03 -32.68 0.72
CA ILE A 153 30.53 -31.51 -0.04
C ILE A 153 31.44 -30.61 0.79
N SER A 154 31.27 -30.55 2.11
CA SER A 154 31.98 -29.60 2.99
C SER A 154 33.08 -30.28 3.83
N LYS A 155 33.95 -31.07 3.17
CA LYS A 155 35.11 -31.71 3.80
C LYS A 155 36.16 -30.65 4.20
N GLY A 156 36.49 -30.55 5.48
CA GLY A 156 37.54 -29.64 5.99
C GLY A 156 37.07 -28.36 6.70
N VAL A 157 35.75 -28.17 6.88
CA VAL A 157 35.18 -27.02 7.61
C VAL A 157 35.04 -27.33 9.12
N ASN A 158 35.17 -26.31 9.97
CA ASN A 158 34.83 -26.38 11.41
C ASN A 158 33.41 -26.91 11.62
N GLY A 159 33.30 -28.19 12.01
CA GLY A 159 32.03 -28.91 12.09
C GLY A 159 30.99 -28.19 12.94
N ASN A 160 31.34 -27.80 14.16
CA ASN A 160 30.38 -27.22 15.10
C ASN A 160 29.84 -25.86 14.62
N ALA A 161 30.71 -25.03 14.06
CA ALA A 161 30.31 -23.75 13.48
C ALA A 161 29.40 -23.95 12.25
N PHE A 162 29.71 -24.92 11.39
CA PHE A 162 28.89 -25.26 10.24
C PHE A 162 27.48 -25.74 10.63
N LEU A 163 27.37 -26.63 11.63
CA LEU A 163 26.09 -27.12 12.14
C LEU A 163 25.18 -25.97 12.61
N VAL A 164 25.74 -25.07 13.43
CA VAL A 164 24.99 -23.92 13.96
C VAL A 164 24.63 -22.96 12.83
N PHE A 165 25.57 -22.60 11.94
CA PHE A 165 25.29 -21.72 10.80
C PHE A 165 24.17 -22.26 9.90
N MET A 166 24.16 -23.57 9.65
CA MET A 166 23.09 -24.22 8.87
C MET A 166 21.74 -24.17 9.60
N GLY A 167 21.72 -24.49 10.90
CA GLY A 167 20.50 -24.36 11.72
C GLY A 167 19.95 -22.92 11.71
N VAL A 168 20.81 -21.92 11.87
CA VAL A 168 20.44 -20.50 11.81
C VAL A 168 19.90 -20.13 10.43
N ALA A 169 20.61 -20.45 9.35
CA ALA A 169 20.18 -20.07 8.00
C ALA A 169 18.80 -20.66 7.61
N LEU A 170 18.50 -21.91 7.99
CA LEU A 170 17.19 -22.52 7.71
C LEU A 170 16.05 -21.98 8.60
N SER A 171 16.38 -21.43 9.77
CA SER A 171 15.39 -20.98 10.77
C SER A 171 15.02 -19.50 10.69
N ILE A 172 15.68 -18.71 9.85
CA ILE A 172 15.36 -17.28 9.67
C ILE A 172 14.09 -17.09 8.83
N THR A 173 13.25 -16.13 9.22
CA THR A 173 12.13 -15.61 8.43
C THR A 173 12.32 -14.10 8.32
N ALA A 174 12.26 -13.55 7.11
CA ALA A 174 12.57 -12.13 6.89
C ALA A 174 11.33 -11.24 7.09
N PHE A 175 11.27 -10.53 8.22
CA PHE A 175 10.15 -9.64 8.55
C PHE A 175 9.86 -8.57 7.47
N PRO A 176 10.86 -7.81 6.95
CA PRO A 176 10.56 -6.75 5.96
C PRO A 176 10.01 -7.30 4.63
N VAL A 177 10.52 -8.45 4.18
CA VAL A 177 10.06 -9.08 2.94
C VAL A 177 8.65 -9.64 3.11
N LEU A 178 8.38 -10.29 4.25
CA LEU A 178 7.03 -10.75 4.58
C LEU A 178 6.03 -9.59 4.65
N ALA A 179 6.42 -8.47 5.27
CA ALA A 179 5.57 -7.30 5.38
C ALA A 179 5.14 -6.77 4.01
N ARG A 180 6.08 -6.71 3.07
CA ARG A 180 5.81 -6.33 1.67
C ARG A 180 4.91 -7.35 0.96
N ILE A 181 5.17 -8.65 1.09
CA ILE A 181 4.31 -9.70 0.50
C ILE A 181 2.88 -9.59 1.04
N LEU A 182 2.71 -9.41 2.35
CA LEU A 182 1.40 -9.23 2.96
C LEU A 182 0.70 -7.94 2.51
N ALA A 183 1.47 -6.88 2.24
CA ALA A 183 0.95 -5.61 1.74
C ALA A 183 0.39 -5.80 0.33
N GLU A 184 1.19 -6.36 -0.57
CA GLU A 184 0.83 -6.64 -1.97
C GLU A 184 -0.36 -7.61 -2.07
N LEU A 185 -0.45 -8.59 -1.17
CA LEU A 185 -1.56 -9.53 -1.11
C LEU A 185 -2.79 -8.99 -0.37
N LYS A 186 -2.76 -7.75 0.12
CA LYS A 186 -3.81 -7.13 0.95
C LYS A 186 -4.17 -7.95 2.20
N LEU A 187 -3.20 -8.69 2.73
CA LEU A 187 -3.36 -9.56 3.90
C LEU A 187 -2.91 -8.89 5.21
N LEU A 188 -2.21 -7.75 5.16
CA LEU A 188 -1.73 -7.04 6.37
C LEU A 188 -2.83 -6.78 7.41
N THR A 189 -4.06 -6.54 6.96
CA THR A 189 -5.18 -6.21 7.83
C THR A 189 -5.90 -7.45 8.38
N THR A 190 -5.68 -8.63 7.80
CA THR A 190 -6.30 -9.89 8.22
C THR A 190 -5.72 -10.41 9.54
N ASP A 191 -6.41 -11.34 10.19
CA ASP A 191 -5.91 -11.99 11.41
C ASP A 191 -4.69 -12.86 11.14
N VAL A 192 -4.64 -13.52 9.97
CA VAL A 192 -3.47 -14.27 9.50
C VAL A 192 -2.27 -13.36 9.30
N GLY A 193 -2.44 -12.22 8.62
CA GLY A 193 -1.38 -11.25 8.40
C GLY A 193 -0.86 -10.64 9.71
N LYS A 194 -1.74 -10.34 10.67
CA LYS A 194 -1.32 -9.90 12.02
C LYS A 194 -0.48 -10.94 12.74
N MET A 195 -0.94 -12.20 12.78
CA MET A 195 -0.21 -13.29 13.42
C MET A 195 1.15 -13.51 12.75
N ALA A 196 1.19 -13.47 11.42
CA ALA A 196 2.40 -13.58 10.62
C ALA A 196 3.40 -12.46 10.93
N MET A 197 2.97 -11.20 10.92
CA MET A 197 3.82 -10.04 11.21
C MET A 197 4.42 -10.10 12.62
N SER A 198 3.60 -10.40 13.63
CA SER A 198 4.08 -10.51 15.00
C SER A 198 5.05 -11.69 15.18
N ALA A 199 4.76 -12.85 14.60
CA ALA A 199 5.66 -14.00 14.66
C ALA A 199 6.98 -13.74 13.93
N ALA A 200 6.94 -13.10 12.75
CA ALA A 200 8.13 -12.75 12.00
C ALA A 200 8.99 -11.69 12.71
N ALA A 201 8.39 -10.71 13.39
CA ALA A 201 9.13 -9.75 14.20
C ALA A 201 9.88 -10.42 15.37
N VAL A 202 9.25 -11.39 16.04
CA VAL A 202 9.94 -12.23 17.05
C VAL A 202 11.06 -13.03 16.41
N ASN A 203 10.81 -13.65 15.24
CA ASN A 203 11.81 -14.42 14.54
C ASN A 203 13.01 -13.59 14.09
N ASP A 204 12.81 -12.34 13.69
CA ASP A 204 13.88 -11.44 13.26
C ASP A 204 14.79 -11.08 14.45
N VAL A 205 14.21 -10.73 15.60
CA VAL A 205 14.97 -10.51 16.85
C VAL A 205 15.74 -11.77 17.26
N ALA A 206 15.09 -12.93 17.20
CA ALA A 206 15.74 -14.20 17.52
C ALA A 206 16.85 -14.55 16.51
N ALA A 207 16.69 -14.24 15.23
CA ALA A 207 17.67 -14.44 14.18
C ALA A 207 18.98 -13.70 14.49
N TRP A 208 18.89 -12.46 14.96
CA TRP A 208 20.06 -11.68 15.35
C TRP A 208 20.80 -12.26 16.55
N ILE A 209 20.07 -12.75 17.55
CA ILE A 209 20.65 -13.44 18.72
C ILE A 209 21.35 -14.73 18.27
N LEU A 210 20.70 -15.52 17.41
CA LEU A 210 21.23 -16.76 16.86
C LEU A 210 22.44 -16.53 15.95
N LEU A 211 22.44 -15.45 15.17
CA LEU A 211 23.58 -15.05 14.34
C LEU A 211 24.77 -14.62 15.21
N ALA A 212 24.54 -13.84 16.26
CA ALA A 212 25.59 -13.46 17.21
C ALA A 212 26.21 -14.70 17.87
N LEU A 213 25.39 -15.68 18.24
CA LEU A 213 25.85 -16.97 18.76
C LEU A 213 26.67 -17.75 17.71
N ALA A 214 26.20 -17.83 16.46
CA ALA A 214 26.91 -18.50 15.37
C ALA A 214 28.28 -17.86 15.11
N ILE A 215 28.33 -16.53 15.12
CA ILE A 215 29.55 -15.73 15.00
C ILE A 215 30.52 -16.03 16.14
N ALA A 216 30.05 -16.02 17.39
CA ALA A 216 30.86 -16.30 18.57
C ALA A 216 31.48 -17.71 18.53
N LEU A 217 30.72 -18.70 18.07
CA LEU A 217 31.17 -20.10 17.94
C LEU A 217 32.08 -20.35 16.73
N SER A 218 32.09 -19.46 15.74
CA SER A 218 32.94 -19.56 14.54
C SER A 218 34.34 -18.94 14.68
N GLY A 219 34.65 -18.32 15.82
CA GLY A 219 35.92 -17.62 16.05
C GLY A 219 37.15 -18.54 15.95
N THR A 220 38.24 -18.02 15.39
CA THR A 220 39.52 -18.74 15.29
C THR A 220 40.15 -18.90 16.67
N GLY A 221 40.46 -20.14 17.07
CA GLY A 221 40.87 -20.58 18.41
C GLY A 221 42.20 -20.03 18.97
N LYS A 222 42.44 -18.72 18.90
CA LYS A 222 43.60 -18.07 19.54
C LYS A 222 43.44 -17.94 21.06
N SER A 223 42.22 -18.01 21.61
CA SER A 223 41.91 -18.17 23.04
C SER A 223 40.41 -18.41 23.28
N SER A 224 40.04 -19.37 24.14
CA SER A 224 38.63 -19.69 24.47
C SER A 224 37.88 -18.53 25.15
N LEU A 225 38.60 -17.55 25.70
CA LEU A 225 38.04 -16.39 26.41
C LEU A 225 37.62 -15.24 25.49
N VAL A 226 38.07 -15.20 24.22
CA VAL A 226 37.76 -14.08 23.31
C VAL A 226 36.26 -13.94 23.03
N PRO A 227 35.49 -15.02 22.75
CA PRO A 227 34.04 -14.91 22.58
C PRO A 227 33.31 -14.37 23.81
N LEU A 228 33.81 -14.68 25.01
CA LEU A 228 33.25 -14.18 26.27
C LEU A 228 33.45 -12.67 26.42
N TRP A 229 34.64 -12.15 26.07
CA TRP A 229 34.92 -10.71 26.09
C TRP A 229 34.09 -9.93 25.07
N ILE A 230 33.92 -10.48 23.86
CA ILE A 230 33.05 -9.90 22.83
C ILE A 230 31.61 -9.84 23.33
N PHE A 231 31.11 -10.92 23.93
CA PHE A 231 29.76 -10.97 24.51
C PHE A 231 29.57 -9.93 25.62
N LEU A 232 30.49 -9.86 26.58
CA LEU A 232 30.41 -8.93 27.72
C LEU A 232 30.46 -7.48 27.25
N SER A 233 31.36 -7.15 26.32
CA SER A 233 31.44 -5.81 25.72
C SER A 233 30.18 -5.46 24.92
N GLY A 234 29.60 -6.42 24.21
CA GLY A 234 28.29 -6.27 23.56
C GLY A 234 27.15 -5.98 24.54
N CYS A 235 27.11 -6.67 25.69
CA CYS A 235 26.16 -6.38 26.77
C CYS A 235 26.33 -4.97 27.32
N VAL A 236 27.57 -4.54 27.56
CA VAL A 236 27.87 -3.16 28.00
C VAL A 236 27.38 -2.15 26.97
N PHE A 237 27.70 -2.33 25.69
CA PHE A 237 27.20 -1.47 24.61
C PHE A 237 25.67 -1.38 24.62
N PHE A 238 24.97 -2.51 24.72
CA PHE A 238 23.51 -2.54 24.72
C PHE A 238 22.90 -1.81 25.92
N VAL A 239 23.45 -2.01 27.12
CA VAL A 239 23.04 -1.30 28.34
C VAL A 239 23.28 0.20 28.18
N CYS A 240 24.48 0.62 27.74
CA CYS A 240 24.79 2.02 27.48
C CYS A 240 23.85 2.63 26.43
N ALA A 241 23.55 1.91 25.34
CA ALA A 241 22.64 2.37 24.31
C ALA A 241 21.23 2.59 24.89
N ILE A 242 20.69 1.65 25.68
CA ILE A 242 19.38 1.81 26.35
C ILE A 242 19.35 3.01 27.29
N LEU A 243 20.46 3.33 27.97
CA LEU A 243 20.50 4.45 28.91
C LEU A 243 20.68 5.80 28.21
N ILE A 244 21.48 5.86 27.13
CA ILE A 244 21.90 7.11 26.48
C ILE A 244 20.98 7.50 25.31
N VAL A 245 20.57 6.54 24.48
CA VAL A 245 19.86 6.81 23.22
C VAL A 245 18.43 7.32 23.49
N PRO A 246 17.58 6.66 24.28
CA PRO A 246 16.22 7.14 24.54
C PRO A 246 16.11 8.57 25.09
N PRO A 247 16.91 9.04 26.07
CA PRO A 247 16.79 10.42 26.56
C PRO A 247 17.21 11.45 25.50
N ILE A 248 18.28 11.19 24.74
CA ILE A 248 18.73 12.09 23.66
C ILE A 248 17.63 12.23 22.61
N PHE A 249 17.08 11.12 22.13
CA PHE A 249 16.07 11.16 21.08
C PHE A 249 14.70 11.64 21.57
N LYS A 250 14.35 11.43 22.85
CA LYS A 250 13.16 12.08 23.44
C LYS A 250 13.31 13.60 23.48
N TRP A 251 14.50 14.10 23.84
CA TRP A 251 14.77 15.54 23.84
C TRP A 251 14.73 16.14 22.43
N ILE A 252 15.28 15.45 21.43
CA ILE A 252 15.18 15.85 20.02
C ILE A 252 13.72 15.84 19.56
N ALA A 253 12.97 14.78 19.87
CA ALA A 253 11.57 14.64 19.48
C ALA A 253 10.68 15.71 20.12
N GLN A 254 10.94 16.12 21.37
CA GLN A 254 10.20 17.19 22.04
C GLN A 254 10.45 18.59 21.44
N ARG A 255 11.56 18.79 20.73
CA ARG A 255 11.87 20.05 20.05
C ARG A 255 11.35 20.12 18.62
N CYS A 256 10.87 19.01 18.08
CA CYS A 256 10.18 18.99 16.79
C CYS A 256 8.68 19.21 17.06
N HIS A 257 8.17 20.41 16.77
CA HIS A 257 6.73 20.65 16.79
C HIS A 257 6.06 19.88 15.63
N GLU A 258 4.86 19.33 15.85
CA GLU A 258 4.16 18.48 14.86
C GLU A 258 3.79 19.22 13.56
N ASP A 259 3.76 20.56 13.56
CA ASP A 259 3.41 21.40 12.41
C ASP A 259 4.61 21.96 11.63
N GLU A 260 5.86 21.70 12.08
CA GLU A 260 7.07 22.22 11.43
C GLU A 260 7.89 21.05 10.86
N PRO A 261 8.39 21.13 9.60
CA PRO A 261 9.21 20.07 9.02
C PRO A 261 10.44 19.81 9.91
N VAL A 262 10.72 18.53 10.17
CA VAL A 262 11.88 18.11 10.96
C VAL A 262 13.15 18.72 10.34
N LYS A 263 13.89 19.51 11.13
CA LYS A 263 15.11 20.16 10.68
C LYS A 263 16.12 19.12 10.18
N GLU A 264 16.71 19.38 9.02
CA GLU A 264 17.70 18.48 8.38
C GLU A 264 18.87 18.15 9.32
N THR A 265 19.24 19.09 10.19
CA THR A 265 20.27 18.91 11.21
C THR A 265 19.99 17.73 12.14
N HIS A 266 18.73 17.48 12.52
CA HIS A 266 18.35 16.34 13.36
C HIS A 266 18.46 15.01 12.61
N ILE A 267 18.14 15.00 11.31
CA ILE A 267 18.29 13.82 10.45
C ILE A 267 19.78 13.48 10.29
N CYS A 268 20.61 14.46 9.95
CA CYS A 268 22.06 14.29 9.82
C CYS A 268 22.70 13.83 11.14
N ALA A 269 22.32 14.42 12.27
CA ALA A 269 22.81 14.00 13.58
C ALA A 269 22.43 12.54 13.89
N THR A 270 21.21 12.13 13.52
CA THR A 270 20.76 10.75 13.73
C THR A 270 21.56 9.76 12.89
N LEU A 271 21.78 10.07 11.61
CA LEU A 271 22.61 9.25 10.72
C LEU A 271 24.06 9.14 11.23
N ALA A 272 24.61 10.24 11.77
CA ALA A 272 25.93 10.22 12.39
C ALA A 272 25.99 9.31 13.63
N VAL A 273 24.96 9.33 14.49
CA VAL A 273 24.84 8.42 15.64
C VAL A 273 24.75 6.96 15.18
N VAL A 274 24.00 6.68 14.12
CA VAL A 274 23.87 5.34 13.53
C VAL A 274 25.22 4.82 13.02
N LEU A 275 25.97 5.65 12.28
CA LEU A 275 27.31 5.30 11.81
C LEU A 275 28.30 5.11 12.97
N ALA A 276 28.25 5.96 13.99
CA ALA A 276 29.08 5.83 15.18
C ALA A 276 28.77 4.53 15.97
N ALA A 277 27.50 4.18 16.12
CA ALA A 277 27.09 2.92 16.75
C ALA A 277 27.57 1.70 15.93
N GLY A 278 27.51 1.78 14.61
CA GLY A 278 28.07 0.77 13.72
C GLY A 278 29.58 0.61 13.91
N LEU A 279 30.32 1.71 13.96
CA LEU A 279 31.77 1.70 14.20
C LEU A 279 32.12 1.07 15.57
N VAL A 280 31.39 1.42 16.63
CA VAL A 280 31.61 0.86 17.97
C VAL A 280 31.34 -0.64 17.98
N THR A 281 30.24 -1.10 17.38
CA THR A 281 29.93 -2.54 17.34
C THR A 281 30.91 -3.36 16.50
N ASP A 282 31.40 -2.80 15.40
CA ASP A 282 32.47 -3.41 14.61
C ASP A 282 33.79 -3.52 15.39
N ALA A 283 34.16 -2.47 16.12
CA ALA A 283 35.35 -2.44 16.97
C ALA A 283 35.30 -3.48 18.12
N ILE A 284 34.10 -3.79 18.62
CA ILE A 284 33.89 -4.85 19.62
C ILE A 284 34.10 -6.25 19.02
N GLY A 285 34.08 -6.40 17.69
CA GLY A 285 34.12 -7.69 16.98
C GLY A 285 32.74 -8.30 16.74
N ILE A 286 31.68 -7.52 16.97
CA ILE A 286 30.33 -7.78 16.46
C ILE A 286 30.25 -7.19 15.04
N HIS A 287 29.19 -7.45 14.28
CA HIS A 287 29.00 -6.79 12.99
C HIS A 287 28.48 -5.35 13.15
N ALA A 288 29.01 -4.40 12.36
CA ALA A 288 28.54 -2.98 12.35
C ALA A 288 27.02 -2.79 12.22
N MET A 289 26.36 -3.73 11.54
CA MET A 289 24.93 -3.81 11.34
C MET A 289 24.11 -3.84 12.64
N PHE A 290 24.64 -4.47 13.70
CA PHE A 290 23.95 -4.59 14.99
C PHE A 290 23.81 -3.24 15.68
N GLY A 291 24.83 -2.38 15.61
CA GLY A 291 24.77 -1.04 16.20
C GLY A 291 23.64 -0.21 15.59
N ALA A 292 23.57 -0.20 14.26
CA ALA A 292 22.53 0.51 13.51
C ALA A 292 21.11 0.03 13.85
N PHE A 293 20.91 -1.30 13.91
CA PHE A 293 19.64 -1.90 14.31
C PHE A 293 19.21 -1.50 15.73
N VAL A 294 20.14 -1.59 16.71
CA VAL A 294 19.86 -1.22 18.11
C VAL A 294 19.46 0.25 18.22
N ILE A 295 20.15 1.17 17.55
CA ILE A 295 19.76 2.59 17.52
C ILE A 295 18.35 2.74 16.95
N GLY A 296 18.04 2.09 15.83
CA GLY A 296 16.70 2.12 15.22
C GLY A 296 15.60 1.66 16.18
N VAL A 297 15.83 0.56 16.92
CA VAL A 297 14.88 0.03 17.91
C VAL A 297 14.65 0.99 19.08
N LEU A 298 15.70 1.70 19.53
CA LEU A 298 15.67 2.58 20.70
C LEU A 298 15.09 3.97 20.42
N ILE A 299 15.07 4.42 19.16
CA ILE A 299 14.43 5.68 18.80
C ILE A 299 12.94 5.63 19.14
N PRO A 300 12.39 6.66 19.84
CA PRO A 300 10.97 6.74 20.15
C PRO A 300 10.11 6.67 18.89
N LYS A 301 9.13 5.77 18.88
CA LYS A 301 8.17 5.61 17.78
C LYS A 301 6.99 6.58 17.86
N ASP A 302 6.90 7.30 18.97
CA ASP A 302 5.85 8.26 19.28
C ASP A 302 6.26 9.64 18.67
N GLY A 303 5.33 10.34 18.02
CA GLY A 303 5.58 11.59 17.27
C GLY A 303 5.86 11.43 15.76
N PRO A 304 6.09 12.53 15.03
CA PRO A 304 6.31 12.54 13.58
C PRO A 304 7.76 12.17 13.19
N PHE A 305 8.72 12.36 14.11
CA PHE A 305 10.15 12.23 13.86
C PHE A 305 10.56 10.90 13.21
N ALA A 306 10.12 9.77 13.77
CA ALA A 306 10.46 8.46 13.23
C ALA A 306 9.88 8.24 11.82
N GLY A 307 8.66 8.76 11.55
CA GLY A 307 8.04 8.67 10.24
C GLY A 307 8.80 9.47 9.19
N THR A 308 9.10 10.74 9.49
CA THR A 308 9.88 11.62 8.60
C THR A 308 11.28 11.07 8.34
N LEU A 309 11.92 10.46 9.34
CA LEU A 309 13.24 9.87 9.18
C LEU A 309 13.22 8.66 8.25
N VAL A 310 12.20 7.80 8.35
CA VAL A 310 12.01 6.70 7.40
C VAL A 310 11.76 7.26 6.00
N GLU A 311 10.84 8.21 5.83
CA GLU A 311 10.51 8.80 4.52
C GLU A 311 11.72 9.41 3.81
N LYS A 312 12.59 10.12 4.53
CA LYS A 312 13.76 10.79 3.94
C LYS A 312 14.90 9.83 3.60
N VAL A 313 15.07 8.76 4.36
CA VAL A 313 16.21 7.83 4.23
C VAL A 313 15.85 6.61 3.38
N GLU A 314 14.59 6.15 3.44
CA GLU A 314 14.14 4.93 2.78
C GLU A 314 14.31 4.97 1.26
N ASP A 315 13.95 6.08 0.61
CA ASP A 315 14.01 6.18 -0.86
C ASP A 315 15.48 6.06 -1.34
N LEU A 316 16.43 6.62 -0.60
CA LEU A 316 17.86 6.48 -0.90
C LEU A 316 18.35 5.04 -0.62
N VAL A 317 17.99 4.48 0.53
CA VAL A 317 18.47 3.16 0.95
C VAL A 317 17.86 2.04 0.12
N SER A 318 16.53 1.94 0.07
CA SER A 318 15.80 0.92 -0.70
C SER A 318 15.84 1.17 -2.21
N GLY A 319 15.98 2.42 -2.64
CA GLY A 319 16.02 2.78 -4.06
C GLY A 319 17.38 2.51 -4.70
N LEU A 320 18.47 2.93 -4.04
CA LEU A 320 19.83 2.95 -4.61
C LEU A 320 20.78 1.95 -3.95
N PHE A 321 20.88 1.93 -2.61
CA PHE A 321 21.94 1.16 -1.94
C PHE A 321 21.62 -0.33 -1.77
N LEU A 322 20.38 -0.68 -1.43
CA LEU A 322 19.96 -2.06 -1.21
C LEU A 322 20.14 -2.97 -2.46
N PRO A 323 19.80 -2.51 -3.69
CA PRO A 323 20.10 -3.26 -4.91
C PRO A 323 21.58 -3.61 -5.05
N LEU A 324 22.50 -2.71 -4.65
CA LEU A 324 23.94 -2.96 -4.71
C LEU A 324 24.35 -4.10 -3.77
N TYR A 325 23.73 -4.19 -2.59
CA TYR A 325 23.95 -5.30 -1.68
C TYR A 325 23.50 -6.64 -2.26
N PHE A 326 22.30 -6.70 -2.82
CA PHE A 326 21.82 -7.94 -3.45
C PHE A 326 22.65 -8.33 -4.66
N VAL A 327 23.12 -7.36 -5.45
CA VAL A 327 24.03 -7.65 -6.56
C VAL A 327 25.39 -8.11 -6.06
N SER A 328 26.01 -7.44 -5.09
CA SER A 328 27.27 -7.91 -4.47
C SER A 328 27.14 -9.36 -3.97
N SER A 329 26.04 -9.68 -3.28
CA SER A 329 25.74 -11.05 -2.86
C SER A 329 25.57 -12.02 -4.03
N GLY A 330 24.87 -11.61 -5.10
CA GLY A 330 24.67 -12.42 -6.30
C GLY A 330 25.94 -12.64 -7.13
N LEU A 331 26.84 -11.66 -7.18
CA LEU A 331 28.18 -11.78 -7.78
C LEU A 331 29.01 -12.85 -7.06
N LYS A 332 28.84 -12.99 -5.74
CA LYS A 332 29.45 -14.07 -4.95
C LYS A 332 28.80 -15.44 -5.19
N THR A 333 27.62 -15.51 -5.82
CA THR A 333 26.89 -16.76 -6.10
C THR A 333 27.32 -17.37 -7.42
N ASN A 334 27.92 -18.55 -7.37
CA ASN A 334 28.32 -19.31 -8.56
C ASN A 334 27.51 -20.60 -8.68
N ILE A 335 26.46 -20.60 -9.52
CA ILE A 335 25.61 -21.79 -9.74
C ILE A 335 26.39 -22.88 -10.49
N ALA A 336 27.42 -22.52 -11.27
CA ALA A 336 28.22 -23.47 -12.02
C ALA A 336 29.04 -24.41 -11.13
N THR A 337 29.15 -24.14 -9.82
CA THR A 337 29.77 -25.08 -8.86
C THR A 337 28.85 -26.25 -8.50
N ILE A 338 27.53 -26.15 -8.76
CA ILE A 338 26.57 -27.23 -8.51
C ILE A 338 26.59 -28.20 -9.69
N GLN A 339 27.57 -29.11 -9.68
CA GLN A 339 27.74 -30.12 -10.73
C GLN A 339 27.40 -31.51 -10.21
N GLY A 340 26.78 -32.33 -11.07
CA GLY A 340 26.43 -33.72 -10.79
C GLY A 340 25.09 -33.92 -10.06
N LEU A 341 24.54 -35.13 -10.18
CA LEU A 341 23.23 -35.51 -9.65
C LEU A 341 23.17 -35.39 -8.12
N GLN A 342 24.28 -35.66 -7.44
CA GLN A 342 24.40 -35.58 -5.98
C GLN A 342 24.21 -34.14 -5.45
N SER A 343 24.81 -33.15 -6.11
CA SER A 343 24.73 -31.74 -5.73
C SER A 343 23.32 -31.16 -5.92
N TRP A 344 22.66 -31.54 -7.02
CA TRP A 344 21.25 -31.20 -7.26
C TRP A 344 20.31 -31.92 -6.28
N GLY A 345 20.60 -33.18 -5.93
CA GLY A 345 19.89 -33.91 -4.89
C GLY A 345 19.99 -33.22 -3.53
N LEU A 346 21.16 -32.68 -3.18
CA LEU A 346 21.36 -31.90 -1.95
C LEU A 346 20.62 -30.56 -1.97
N LEU A 347 20.55 -29.88 -3.11
CA LEU A 347 19.72 -28.68 -3.26
C LEU A 347 18.25 -28.99 -2.98
N VAL A 348 17.71 -30.06 -3.60
CA VAL A 348 16.33 -30.49 -3.37
C VAL A 348 16.11 -30.90 -1.91
N LEU A 349 17.06 -31.60 -1.30
CA LEU A 349 17.01 -31.97 0.12
C LEU A 349 16.92 -30.73 1.01
N VAL A 350 17.77 -29.72 0.78
CA VAL A 350 17.80 -28.48 1.58
C VAL A 350 16.53 -27.66 1.39
N ILE A 351 16.01 -27.57 0.17
CA ILE A 351 14.72 -26.93 -0.11
C ILE A 351 13.60 -27.66 0.63
N PHE A 352 13.57 -28.99 0.54
CA PHE A 352 12.55 -29.80 1.20
C PHE A 352 12.61 -29.65 2.72
N THR A 353 13.79 -29.73 3.34
CA THR A 353 13.94 -29.59 4.80
C THR A 353 13.57 -28.19 5.27
N ALA A 354 13.95 -27.14 4.53
CA ALA A 354 13.57 -25.76 4.84
C ALA A 354 12.04 -25.57 4.78
N CYS A 355 11.41 -25.96 3.66
CA CYS A 355 9.96 -25.89 3.48
C CYS A 355 9.22 -26.72 4.54
N PHE A 356 9.62 -27.97 4.73
CA PHE A 356 8.97 -28.88 5.68
C PHE A 356 9.09 -28.36 7.10
N GLY A 357 10.29 -27.98 7.56
CA GLY A 357 10.50 -27.46 8.91
C GLY A 357 9.68 -26.20 9.19
N LYS A 358 9.67 -25.25 8.25
CA LYS A 358 8.94 -23.99 8.41
C LYS A 358 7.43 -24.18 8.35
N ILE A 359 6.94 -24.83 7.30
CA ILE A 359 5.50 -24.98 7.06
C ILE A 359 4.90 -25.92 8.11
N PHE A 360 5.52 -27.07 8.39
CA PHE A 360 4.97 -28.02 9.34
C PHE A 360 5.01 -27.49 10.79
N GLY A 361 6.12 -26.87 11.19
CA GLY A 361 6.27 -26.35 12.56
C GLY A 361 5.23 -25.28 12.88
N THR A 362 4.97 -24.40 11.92
CA THR A 362 3.98 -23.32 12.06
C THR A 362 2.55 -23.83 11.91
N LEU A 363 2.29 -24.74 10.98
CA LEU A 363 0.98 -25.38 10.79
C LEU A 363 0.53 -26.10 12.05
N LEU A 364 1.41 -26.90 12.66
CA LEU A 364 1.10 -27.69 13.86
C LEU A 364 0.67 -26.79 15.02
N VAL A 365 1.46 -25.76 15.34
CA VAL A 365 1.13 -24.84 16.44
C VAL A 365 -0.13 -24.03 16.15
N THR A 366 -0.36 -23.65 14.89
CA THR A 366 -1.53 -22.86 14.51
C THR A 366 -2.82 -23.68 14.60
N LEU A 367 -2.77 -24.96 14.24
CA LEU A 367 -3.87 -25.91 14.45
C LEU A 367 -4.14 -26.16 15.93
N LEU A 368 -3.09 -26.31 16.75
CA LEU A 368 -3.24 -26.41 18.21
C LEU A 368 -3.87 -25.14 18.82
N CYS A 369 -3.68 -23.98 18.19
CA CYS A 369 -4.32 -22.72 18.54
C CYS A 369 -5.79 -22.58 18.06
N LYS A 370 -6.37 -23.65 17.51
CA LYS A 370 -7.75 -23.77 16.98
C LYS A 370 -8.06 -22.85 15.79
N ALA A 371 -7.05 -22.51 14.98
CA ALA A 371 -7.27 -21.79 13.73
C ALA A 371 -7.68 -22.76 12.60
N PRO A 372 -8.46 -22.32 11.59
CA PRO A 372 -8.87 -23.17 10.49
C PRO A 372 -7.66 -23.56 9.61
N LEU A 373 -7.71 -24.77 9.04
CA LEU A 373 -6.60 -25.36 8.28
C LEU A 373 -6.09 -24.46 7.15
N ARG A 374 -6.98 -23.73 6.46
CA ARG A 374 -6.59 -22.80 5.39
C ARG A 374 -5.75 -21.63 5.90
N GLU A 375 -6.12 -21.05 7.03
CA GLU A 375 -5.36 -19.97 7.66
C GLU A 375 -4.02 -20.49 8.18
N ALA A 376 -4.01 -21.70 8.76
CA ALA A 376 -2.80 -22.35 9.25
C ALA A 376 -1.81 -22.68 8.13
N LEU A 377 -2.28 -23.19 6.99
CA LEU A 377 -1.47 -23.42 5.79
C LEU A 377 -0.94 -22.11 5.21
N THR A 378 -1.81 -21.09 5.09
CA THR A 378 -1.43 -19.76 4.60
C THR A 378 -0.31 -19.18 5.47
N LEU A 379 -0.47 -19.23 6.79
CA LEU A 379 0.54 -18.78 7.74
C LEU A 379 1.86 -19.56 7.58
N GLY A 380 1.80 -20.87 7.36
CA GLY A 380 3.01 -21.67 7.19
C GLY A 380 3.82 -21.33 5.94
N PHE A 381 3.16 -21.07 4.81
CA PHE A 381 3.83 -20.56 3.62
C PHE A 381 4.39 -19.15 3.84
N LEU A 382 3.62 -18.26 4.47
CA LEU A 382 4.10 -16.92 4.81
C LEU A 382 5.34 -16.93 5.73
N MET A 383 5.44 -17.87 6.66
CA MET A 383 6.61 -18.02 7.54
C MET A 383 7.84 -18.61 6.85
N ASN A 384 7.68 -19.19 5.66
CA ASN A 384 8.77 -19.69 4.82
C ASN A 384 9.41 -18.59 3.94
N THR A 385 9.00 -17.33 4.13
CA THR A 385 9.58 -16.18 3.43
C THR A 385 11.01 -15.93 3.88
N LYS A 386 11.92 -16.02 2.92
CA LYS A 386 13.31 -15.69 3.09
C LYS A 386 13.58 -14.29 2.54
N GLY A 387 14.74 -13.73 2.85
CA GLY A 387 15.02 -12.36 2.47
C GLY A 387 16.39 -11.89 2.89
N LEU A 388 16.50 -10.57 3.05
CA LEU A 388 17.76 -9.89 3.27
C LEU A 388 18.55 -10.44 4.46
N VAL A 389 17.93 -10.64 5.63
CA VAL A 389 18.63 -11.12 6.83
C VAL A 389 19.27 -12.49 6.63
N GLU A 390 18.65 -13.38 5.85
CA GLU A 390 19.27 -14.66 5.52
C GLU A 390 20.51 -14.47 4.64
N LEU A 391 20.44 -13.62 3.60
CA LEU A 391 21.62 -13.33 2.78
C LEU A 391 22.77 -12.72 3.57
N ILE A 392 22.47 -11.93 4.61
CA ILE A 392 23.49 -11.44 5.55
C ILE A 392 24.19 -12.62 6.22
N VAL A 393 23.42 -13.55 6.81
CA VAL A 393 23.98 -14.73 7.48
C VAL A 393 24.81 -15.57 6.52
N LEU A 394 24.33 -15.78 5.29
CA LEU A 394 25.05 -16.55 4.28
C LEU A 394 26.36 -15.86 3.86
N ASN A 395 26.34 -14.53 3.65
CA ASN A 395 27.55 -13.77 3.30
C ASN A 395 28.57 -13.80 4.44
N ILE A 396 28.15 -13.58 5.70
CA ILE A 396 29.02 -13.69 6.87
C ILE A 396 29.60 -15.10 6.97
N GLY A 397 28.78 -16.13 6.77
CA GLY A 397 29.22 -17.53 6.79
C GLY A 397 30.26 -17.84 5.71
N LYS A 398 30.10 -17.27 4.51
CA LYS A 398 31.05 -17.39 3.40
C LYS A 398 32.35 -16.62 3.68
N ASP A 399 32.27 -15.38 4.13
CA ASP A 399 33.43 -14.52 4.40
C ASP A 399 34.29 -15.11 5.55
N ARG A 400 33.65 -15.77 6.53
CA ARG A 400 34.33 -16.53 7.60
C ARG A 400 34.80 -17.93 7.18
N LYS A 401 34.61 -18.31 5.92
CA LYS A 401 34.95 -19.64 5.37
C LYS A 401 34.26 -20.81 6.10
N VAL A 402 33.12 -20.54 6.74
CA VAL A 402 32.25 -21.58 7.32
C VAL A 402 31.42 -22.21 6.20
N LEU A 403 31.03 -21.44 5.19
CA LEU A 403 30.35 -21.96 4.01
C LEU A 403 31.31 -21.99 2.83
N ASN A 404 31.43 -23.14 2.15
CA ASN A 404 32.11 -23.21 0.87
C ASN A 404 31.24 -22.62 -0.25
N ASP A 405 31.84 -22.35 -1.41
CA ASP A 405 31.13 -21.71 -2.53
C ASP A 405 29.89 -22.50 -2.98
N GLN A 406 29.97 -23.83 -2.95
CA GLN A 406 28.89 -24.69 -3.40
C GLN A 406 27.71 -24.71 -2.42
N THR A 407 27.95 -24.79 -1.11
CA THR A 407 26.90 -24.72 -0.09
C THR A 407 26.30 -23.33 -0.05
N PHE A 408 27.12 -22.29 -0.19
CA PHE A 408 26.62 -20.92 -0.34
C PHE A 408 25.66 -20.79 -1.54
N ALA A 409 26.03 -21.32 -2.71
CA ALA A 409 25.16 -21.30 -3.89
C ALA A 409 23.85 -22.08 -3.66
N ILE A 410 23.91 -23.26 -3.04
CA ILE A 410 22.72 -24.05 -2.69
C ILE A 410 21.77 -23.27 -1.76
N MET A 411 22.32 -22.61 -0.73
CA MET A 411 21.52 -21.86 0.24
C MET A 411 20.88 -20.61 -0.38
N VAL A 412 21.61 -19.88 -1.23
CA VAL A 412 21.04 -18.72 -1.96
C VAL A 412 19.91 -19.16 -2.89
N LEU A 413 20.08 -20.28 -3.63
CA LEU A 413 19.03 -20.82 -4.49
C LEU A 413 17.81 -21.28 -3.69
N MET A 414 18.01 -21.91 -2.53
CA MET A 414 16.91 -22.28 -1.64
C MET A 414 16.13 -21.04 -1.17
N ALA A 415 16.82 -19.98 -0.72
CA ALA A 415 16.17 -18.75 -0.26
C ALA A 415 15.34 -18.08 -1.39
N LEU A 416 15.88 -18.07 -2.61
CA LEU A 416 15.20 -17.55 -3.79
C LEU A 416 13.97 -18.38 -4.13
N PHE A 417 14.11 -19.71 -4.21
CA PHE A 417 13.03 -20.63 -4.59
C PHE A 417 11.87 -20.61 -3.58
N THR A 418 12.18 -20.68 -2.28
CA THR A 418 11.16 -20.68 -1.21
C THR A 418 10.36 -19.39 -1.19
N THR A 419 11.02 -18.23 -1.37
CA THR A 419 10.35 -16.93 -1.40
C THR A 419 9.53 -16.77 -2.68
N PHE A 420 10.08 -17.13 -3.84
CA PHE A 420 9.40 -17.03 -5.13
C PHE A 420 8.10 -17.84 -5.17
N ILE A 421 8.11 -19.04 -4.58
CA ILE A 421 6.95 -19.94 -4.53
C ILE A 421 5.91 -19.51 -3.49
N THR A 422 6.31 -18.79 -2.44
CA THR A 422 5.40 -18.42 -1.36
C THR A 422 4.23 -17.57 -1.86
N THR A 423 4.48 -16.52 -2.64
CA THR A 423 3.43 -15.63 -3.15
C THR A 423 2.36 -16.36 -3.99
N PRO A 424 2.69 -17.11 -5.07
CA PRO A 424 1.69 -17.78 -5.89
C PRO A 424 0.92 -18.85 -5.11
N ILE A 425 1.57 -19.58 -4.19
CA ILE A 425 0.87 -20.56 -3.35
C ILE A 425 -0.10 -19.87 -2.38
N VAL A 426 0.33 -18.79 -1.72
CA VAL A 426 -0.56 -18.04 -0.82
C VAL A 426 -1.74 -17.48 -1.60
N MET A 427 -1.56 -16.98 -2.82
CA MET A 427 -2.68 -16.55 -3.67
C MET A 427 -3.62 -17.69 -4.06
N ALA A 428 -3.09 -18.89 -4.30
CA ALA A 428 -3.89 -20.06 -4.66
C ALA A 428 -4.70 -20.61 -3.47
N ILE A 429 -4.10 -20.64 -2.27
CA ILE A 429 -4.72 -21.12 -1.03
C ILE A 429 -5.68 -20.06 -0.46
N TYR A 430 -5.16 -18.85 -0.30
CA TYR A 430 -5.90 -17.68 0.14
C TYR A 430 -6.51 -17.00 -1.07
N LYS A 431 -7.47 -17.67 -1.71
CA LYS A 431 -8.41 -16.95 -2.56
C LYS A 431 -9.09 -15.93 -1.65
N PRO A 432 -8.98 -14.61 -1.91
CA PRO A 432 -9.80 -13.66 -1.19
C PRO A 432 -11.20 -14.18 -1.35
N GLU A 433 -11.89 -14.41 -0.24
CA GLU A 433 -13.24 -14.95 -0.30
C GLU A 433 -13.99 -14.11 -1.35
N LYS A 434 -14.24 -14.69 -2.54
CA LYS A 434 -15.53 -14.58 -3.20
C LYS A 434 -16.48 -15.23 -2.21
N ARG A 435 -16.66 -14.54 -1.08
CA ARG A 435 -17.53 -14.85 0.04
C ARG A 435 -18.83 -15.08 -0.66
N LYS A 436 -19.30 -16.34 -0.64
CA LYS A 436 -20.49 -16.88 -1.33
C LYS A 436 -21.28 -15.72 -1.93
N ARG A 437 -21.30 -15.55 -3.26
CA ARG A 437 -22.15 -14.57 -4.00
C ARG A 437 -23.24 -14.12 -3.04
N ILE A 438 -23.03 -13.00 -2.35
CA ILE A 438 -23.94 -12.60 -1.28
C ILE A 438 -25.26 -12.48 -2.01
N ALA A 439 -26.22 -13.35 -1.66
CA ALA A 439 -27.52 -13.42 -2.31
C ALA A 439 -27.98 -11.99 -2.54
N ASP A 440 -28.39 -11.67 -3.78
CA ASP A 440 -28.67 -10.30 -4.20
C ASP A 440 -29.45 -9.59 -3.09
N TYR A 441 -28.79 -8.67 -2.37
CA TYR A 441 -29.45 -7.98 -1.28
C TYR A 441 -30.39 -6.96 -1.93
N MET A 442 -31.65 -6.96 -1.49
CA MET A 442 -32.75 -6.29 -2.20
C MET A 442 -32.58 -4.76 -2.33
N ASN A 443 -31.81 -4.15 -1.43
CA ASN A 443 -31.80 -2.70 -1.23
C ASN A 443 -30.54 -2.05 -1.80
N ARG A 444 -30.39 -2.08 -3.15
CA ARG A 444 -29.24 -1.51 -3.88
C ARG A 444 -29.44 -0.09 -4.39
N THR A 445 -30.66 0.41 -4.29
CA THR A 445 -31.08 1.77 -4.66
C THR A 445 -31.75 2.45 -3.46
N ILE A 446 -31.82 3.77 -3.53
CA ILE A 446 -32.57 4.66 -2.64
C ILE A 446 -34.05 4.65 -3.05
N GLU A 447 -34.35 4.65 -4.34
CA GLU A 447 -35.70 4.42 -4.85
C GLU A 447 -36.15 3.00 -4.45
N ARG A 448 -37.15 2.90 -3.56
CA ARG A 448 -37.65 1.63 -3.00
C ARG A 448 -39.16 1.65 -2.84
N LYS A 449 -39.78 0.49 -3.11
CA LYS A 449 -41.22 0.26 -2.84
C LYS A 449 -41.58 0.34 -1.35
N ASN A 450 -40.65 -0.03 -0.46
CA ASN A 450 -40.82 0.02 0.99
C ASN A 450 -39.87 1.05 1.64
N PRO A 451 -40.31 2.32 1.81
CA PRO A 451 -39.44 3.40 2.28
C PRO A 451 -39.12 3.35 3.77
N ASN A 452 -39.77 2.47 4.55
CA ASN A 452 -39.57 2.34 6.00
C ASN A 452 -38.32 1.53 6.41
N THR A 453 -37.64 0.89 5.46
CA THR A 453 -36.45 0.08 5.73
C THR A 453 -35.20 0.94 5.97
N GLN A 454 -34.29 0.45 6.83
CA GLN A 454 -33.04 1.14 7.12
C GLN A 454 -32.27 1.57 5.86
N LEU A 455 -31.87 2.85 5.79
CA LEU A 455 -30.97 3.36 4.74
C LEU A 455 -29.52 3.15 5.17
N ARG A 456 -28.72 2.51 4.31
CA ARG A 456 -27.31 2.23 4.54
C ARG A 456 -26.46 3.00 3.54
N ILE A 457 -25.62 3.91 4.02
CA ILE A 457 -24.75 4.74 3.20
C ILE A 457 -23.30 4.34 3.47
N LEU A 458 -22.55 4.06 2.40
CA LEU A 458 -21.09 3.97 2.47
C LEU A 458 -20.51 5.32 2.03
N THR A 459 -19.94 6.11 2.93
CA THR A 459 -19.25 7.34 2.57
C THR A 459 -17.74 7.12 2.55
N CYS A 460 -17.06 7.62 1.53
CA CYS A 460 -15.60 7.55 1.41
C CYS A 460 -14.99 8.93 1.63
N TYR A 461 -13.76 8.98 2.14
CA TYR A 461 -13.01 10.23 2.24
C TYR A 461 -11.50 9.96 2.10
N HIS A 462 -10.78 10.94 1.56
CA HIS A 462 -9.32 10.90 1.37
C HIS A 462 -8.58 11.88 2.30
N SER A 463 -9.28 12.85 2.89
CA SER A 463 -8.71 13.91 3.74
C SER A 463 -9.71 14.35 4.80
N ALA A 464 -9.20 14.90 5.90
CA ALA A 464 -10.02 15.47 6.96
C ALA A 464 -10.86 16.68 6.50
N ARG A 465 -10.50 17.31 5.37
CA ARG A 465 -11.15 18.52 4.85
C ARG A 465 -12.63 18.32 4.50
N ASN A 466 -12.99 17.18 3.93
CA ASN A 466 -14.36 16.93 3.43
C ASN A 466 -15.31 16.39 4.51
N ILE A 467 -14.79 16.15 5.72
CA ILE A 467 -15.56 15.51 6.79
C ILE A 467 -16.74 16.36 7.25
N PRO A 468 -16.61 17.67 7.53
CA PRO A 468 -17.74 18.48 7.96
C PRO A 468 -18.89 18.44 6.96
N SER A 469 -18.59 18.58 5.67
CA SER A 469 -19.58 18.53 4.59
C SER A 469 -20.25 17.17 4.47
N ILE A 470 -19.50 16.07 4.60
CA ILE A 470 -20.06 14.72 4.64
C ILE A 470 -20.96 14.54 5.86
N ILE A 471 -20.54 14.97 7.04
CA ILE A 471 -21.37 14.89 8.27
C ILE A 471 -22.66 15.69 8.10
N ASN A 472 -22.57 16.90 7.55
CA ASN A 472 -23.73 17.76 7.30
C ASN A 472 -24.69 17.15 6.25
N LEU A 473 -24.15 16.47 5.23
CA LEU A 473 -24.94 15.71 4.26
C LEU A 473 -25.64 14.50 4.92
N LEU A 474 -24.94 13.78 5.79
CA LEU A 474 -25.50 12.63 6.52
C LEU A 474 -26.60 13.06 7.50
N GLU A 475 -26.43 14.20 8.17
CA GLU A 475 -27.47 14.76 9.03
C GLU A 475 -28.71 15.14 8.23
N ALA A 476 -28.52 15.77 7.07
CA ALA A 476 -29.61 16.04 6.13
C ALA A 476 -30.30 14.75 5.64
N SER A 477 -29.57 13.62 5.58
CA SER A 477 -30.07 12.33 5.10
C SER A 477 -30.82 11.49 6.13
N ARG A 478 -30.88 11.94 7.39
CA ARG A 478 -31.50 11.18 8.49
C ARG A 478 -33.02 11.03 8.31
N GLY A 479 -33.66 12.11 7.84
CA GLY A 479 -35.12 12.32 7.80
C GLY A 479 -35.83 12.06 9.13
N SER A 480 -37.10 11.65 9.11
CA SER A 480 -37.95 11.59 10.32
C SER A 480 -37.58 10.46 11.30
N GLU A 481 -37.76 10.70 12.61
CA GLU A 481 -37.52 9.71 13.69
C GLU A 481 -38.39 8.44 13.62
N LYS A 482 -39.44 8.45 12.79
CA LYS A 482 -40.42 7.34 12.69
C LYS A 482 -39.93 6.12 11.88
N ARG A 483 -38.84 6.24 11.11
CA ARG A 483 -38.31 5.15 10.26
C ARG A 483 -37.16 4.41 10.92
N GLU A 484 -36.88 3.18 10.48
CA GLU A 484 -35.63 2.50 10.81
C GLU A 484 -34.46 3.40 10.39
N GLY A 485 -33.74 3.97 11.37
CA GLY A 485 -32.86 5.14 11.19
C GLY A 485 -31.67 4.95 10.22
N LEU A 486 -30.84 5.98 10.08
CA LEU A 486 -29.70 5.95 9.17
C LEU A 486 -28.57 5.02 9.70
N SER A 487 -27.95 4.26 8.79
CA SER A 487 -26.70 3.54 9.05
C SER A 487 -25.62 4.04 8.12
N VAL A 488 -24.48 4.41 8.68
CA VAL A 488 -23.37 4.97 7.92
C VAL A 488 -22.11 4.18 8.18
N ASP A 489 -21.52 3.70 7.10
CA ASP A 489 -20.18 3.18 7.08
C ASP A 489 -19.26 4.23 6.46
N ALA A 490 -18.31 4.74 7.24
CA ALA A 490 -17.36 5.76 6.81
C ALA A 490 -16.01 5.09 6.51
N LEU A 491 -15.61 5.08 5.24
CA LEU A 491 -14.41 4.43 4.73
C LEU A 491 -13.31 5.45 4.44
N HIS A 492 -12.25 5.43 5.25
CA HIS A 492 -11.03 6.18 4.95
C HIS A 492 -10.24 5.47 3.85
N LEU A 493 -10.02 6.14 2.74
CA LEU A 493 -9.20 5.63 1.64
C LEU A 493 -7.74 6.05 1.85
N MET A 494 -6.86 5.06 2.09
CA MET A 494 -5.43 5.27 2.22
C MET A 494 -4.69 4.54 1.10
N GLU A 495 -3.75 5.22 0.45
CA GLU A 495 -2.91 4.60 -0.56
C GLU A 495 -1.88 3.66 0.08
N LEU A 496 -1.81 2.42 -0.41
CA LEU A 496 -0.71 1.52 -0.13
C LEU A 496 0.47 1.86 -1.06
N SER A 497 1.44 2.62 -0.53
CA SER A 497 2.74 2.79 -1.18
C SER A 497 3.62 1.57 -0.89
N GLU A 498 4.51 1.20 -1.83
CA GLU A 498 5.52 0.14 -1.64
C GLU A 498 6.53 0.46 -0.53
N ARG A 499 6.46 1.68 0.03
CA ARG A 499 7.29 2.15 1.13
C ARG A 499 6.98 1.42 2.44
N SER A 500 8.03 0.98 3.11
CA SER A 500 8.01 0.57 4.51
C SER A 500 7.36 1.62 5.40
N SER A 501 7.59 2.93 5.18
CA SER A 501 6.93 3.99 5.94
C SER A 501 5.40 3.92 5.87
N ALA A 502 4.83 3.60 4.69
CA ALA A 502 3.40 3.41 4.52
C ALA A 502 2.90 2.16 5.27
N ILE A 503 3.67 1.07 5.25
CA ILE A 503 3.35 -0.15 6.01
C ILE A 503 3.41 0.11 7.54
N ILE A 504 4.35 0.92 8.01
CA ILE A 504 4.41 1.37 9.42
C ILE A 504 3.19 2.22 9.76
N MET A 505 2.80 3.16 8.88
CA MET A 505 1.60 3.97 9.09
C MET A 505 0.35 3.11 9.23
N VAL A 506 0.21 2.04 8.42
CA VAL A 506 -0.88 1.06 8.55
C VAL A 506 -0.87 0.39 9.93
N HIS A 507 0.30 -0.01 10.42
CA HIS A 507 0.46 -0.63 11.72
C HIS A 507 0.14 0.34 12.87
N LYS A 508 0.59 1.60 12.77
CA LYS A 508 0.32 2.68 13.75
C LYS A 508 -1.16 3.07 13.74
N ALA A 509 -1.76 3.27 12.57
CA ALA A 509 -3.18 3.57 12.38
C ALA A 509 -4.11 2.51 12.99
N ARG A 510 -3.61 1.28 13.17
CA ARG A 510 -4.30 0.16 13.79
C ARG A 510 -4.04 0.04 15.30
N LYS A 511 -2.84 0.37 15.78
CA LYS A 511 -2.51 0.42 17.21
C LYS A 511 -3.44 1.35 17.99
N HIS A 512 -3.99 2.36 17.32
CA HIS A 512 -4.97 3.31 17.86
C HIS A 512 -6.45 2.96 17.56
N GLY A 513 -6.75 1.84 16.89
CA GLY A 513 -8.10 1.45 16.47
C GLY A 513 -8.63 0.17 17.13
N LEU A 514 -9.23 0.30 18.33
CA LEU A 514 -10.34 -0.46 18.99
C LEU A 514 -10.19 -0.55 20.53
N PRO A 515 -11.29 -0.71 21.29
CA PRO A 515 -12.16 0.34 21.83
C PRO A 515 -11.57 1.06 23.07
N PHE A 516 -11.98 2.32 23.25
CA PHE A 516 -11.86 3.19 24.43
C PHE A 516 -11.17 2.67 25.70
N TRP A 517 -10.03 3.27 26.05
CA TRP A 517 -9.82 4.09 27.26
C TRP A 517 -8.34 4.51 27.36
N ASN A 518 -8.05 5.76 27.03
CA ASN A 518 -7.25 6.67 27.88
C ASN A 518 -7.00 8.00 27.16
N LYS A 519 -7.10 9.09 27.94
CA LYS A 519 -6.78 10.46 27.55
C LYS A 519 -5.35 10.56 27.01
N SER A 520 -5.20 10.77 25.71
CA SER A 520 -4.02 11.41 25.13
C SER A 520 -4.41 12.00 23.77
N GLN A 521 -4.38 13.32 23.67
CA GLN A 521 -4.53 14.08 22.44
C GLN A 521 -3.51 13.57 21.40
N GLN A 522 -3.98 13.23 20.21
CA GLN A 522 -3.12 13.01 19.05
C GLN A 522 -3.92 13.42 17.81
N SER A 523 -3.35 14.33 17.02
CA SER A 523 -4.02 15.09 15.96
C SER A 523 -3.96 14.36 14.61
N ASP A 524 -4.92 14.71 13.76
CA ASP A 524 -5.12 14.35 12.35
C ASP A 524 -5.85 13.05 12.06
N SER A 525 -5.30 11.86 12.33
CA SER A 525 -6.07 10.62 12.09
C SER A 525 -7.17 10.37 13.12
N ASN A 526 -7.04 11.01 14.29
CA ASN A 526 -7.99 10.91 15.39
C ASN A 526 -9.08 11.97 15.28
N HIS A 527 -8.84 13.16 14.71
CA HIS A 527 -9.91 14.15 14.51
C HIS A 527 -11.04 13.61 13.63
N VAL A 528 -10.70 12.79 12.65
CA VAL A 528 -11.68 12.14 11.76
C VAL A 528 -12.56 11.15 12.51
N VAL A 529 -11.93 10.23 13.24
CA VAL A 529 -12.64 9.22 14.03
C VAL A 529 -13.43 9.89 15.14
N VAL A 530 -12.84 10.88 15.82
CA VAL A 530 -13.48 11.69 16.87
C VAL A 530 -14.65 12.50 16.32
N ALA A 531 -14.56 13.09 15.12
CA ALA A 531 -15.65 13.83 14.51
C ALA A 531 -16.84 12.91 14.18
N PHE A 532 -16.57 11.76 13.56
CA PHE A 532 -17.61 10.76 13.27
C PHE A 532 -18.15 10.08 14.54
N GLU A 533 -17.34 9.96 15.58
CA GLU A 533 -17.75 9.41 16.87
C GLU A 533 -18.55 10.39 17.73
N ALA A 534 -18.15 11.67 17.74
CA ALA A 534 -18.93 12.76 18.29
C ALA A 534 -20.28 12.86 17.57
N TYR A 535 -20.27 12.77 16.24
CA TYR A 535 -21.49 12.67 15.44
C TYR A 535 -22.36 11.50 15.90
N ARG A 536 -21.81 10.29 16.02
CA ARG A 536 -22.53 9.10 16.50
C ARG A 536 -23.16 9.30 17.87
N GLN A 537 -22.44 9.91 18.81
CA GLN A 537 -22.91 10.14 20.18
C GLN A 537 -24.02 11.20 20.25
N LEU A 538 -23.91 12.25 19.42
CA LEU A 538 -24.86 13.37 19.39
C LEU A 538 -26.12 13.09 18.57
N SER A 539 -26.01 12.29 17.49
CA SER A 539 -27.09 12.09 16.52
C SER A 539 -27.83 10.76 16.66
N HIS A 540 -27.44 9.84 17.56
CA HIS A 540 -28.01 8.48 17.66
C HIS A 540 -28.00 7.67 16.34
N VAL A 541 -27.22 8.09 15.33
CA VAL A 541 -27.03 7.38 14.07
C VAL A 541 -26.07 6.20 14.26
N SER A 542 -26.38 5.05 13.65
CA SER A 542 -25.47 3.90 13.68
C SER A 542 -24.29 4.15 12.73
N MET A 543 -23.14 4.55 13.28
CA MET A 543 -21.95 4.86 12.48
C MET A 543 -20.78 3.90 12.77
N ARG A 544 -20.15 3.41 11.69
CA ARG A 544 -18.92 2.60 11.72
C ARG A 544 -17.84 3.27 10.88
N SER A 545 -16.70 3.58 11.49
CA SER A 545 -15.50 4.02 10.76
C SER A 545 -14.61 2.82 10.43
N MET A 546 -14.15 2.74 9.17
CA MET A 546 -13.23 1.73 8.66
C MET A 546 -12.11 2.40 7.86
N LYS A 547 -11.00 1.70 7.68
CA LYS A 547 -9.87 2.13 6.83
C LYS A 547 -9.65 1.09 5.73
N ALA A 548 -9.65 1.51 4.47
CA ALA A 548 -9.22 0.71 3.33
C ALA A 548 -7.83 1.17 2.90
N ILE A 549 -6.90 0.22 2.77
CA ILE A 549 -5.52 0.48 2.37
C ILE A 549 -5.24 -0.33 1.12
N SER A 550 -5.04 0.35 0.00
CA SER A 550 -5.02 -0.28 -1.32
C SER A 550 -4.14 0.52 -2.26
N SER A 551 -3.54 -0.13 -3.25
CA SER A 551 -2.96 0.58 -4.39
C SER A 551 -4.07 1.35 -5.12
N MET A 552 -3.73 2.45 -5.79
CA MET A 552 -4.70 3.24 -6.56
C MET A 552 -5.42 2.40 -7.62
N SER A 553 -4.74 1.41 -8.22
CA SER A 553 -5.32 0.52 -9.21
C SER A 553 -6.49 -0.30 -8.68
N ASP A 554 -6.43 -0.70 -7.41
CA ASP A 554 -7.34 -1.68 -6.82
C ASP A 554 -8.29 -1.07 -5.77
N MET A 555 -8.17 0.24 -5.50
CA MET A 555 -8.94 0.95 -4.49
C MET A 555 -10.45 0.89 -4.76
N HIS A 556 -10.84 1.00 -6.04
CA HIS A 556 -12.24 0.87 -6.47
C HIS A 556 -12.84 -0.50 -6.11
N GLU A 557 -12.07 -1.59 -6.26
CA GLU A 557 -12.53 -2.94 -5.93
C GLU A 557 -12.83 -3.06 -4.42
N ASP A 558 -11.98 -2.46 -3.58
CA ASP A 558 -12.18 -2.47 -2.13
C ASP A 558 -13.37 -1.61 -1.70
N ILE A 559 -13.62 -0.47 -2.35
CA ILE A 559 -14.82 0.35 -2.15
C ILE A 559 -16.07 -0.45 -2.49
N CYS A 560 -16.14 -1.02 -3.70
CA CYS A 560 -17.30 -1.80 -4.15
C CYS A 560 -17.54 -3.03 -3.26
N LYS A 561 -16.48 -3.75 -2.87
CA LYS A 561 -16.57 -4.92 -1.99
C LYS A 561 -17.01 -4.56 -0.58
N THR A 562 -16.58 -3.42 -0.05
CA THR A 562 -17.02 -2.91 1.25
C THR A 562 -18.50 -2.55 1.20
N ALA A 563 -18.95 -1.90 0.13
CA ALA A 563 -20.35 -1.57 -0.10
C ALA A 563 -21.23 -2.82 -0.13
N GLU A 564 -20.80 -3.87 -0.85
CA GLU A 564 -21.50 -5.15 -0.89
C GLU A 564 -21.55 -5.85 0.48
N THR A 565 -20.44 -5.84 1.21
CA THR A 565 -20.33 -6.49 2.52
C THR A 565 -21.27 -5.85 3.54
N ASN A 566 -21.39 -4.52 3.48
CA ASN A 566 -22.25 -3.76 4.39
C ASN A 566 -23.70 -3.61 3.88
N ARG A 567 -23.97 -4.05 2.65
CA ARG A 567 -25.26 -3.91 1.96
C ARG A 567 -25.67 -2.44 1.82
N ALA A 568 -24.73 -1.61 1.39
CA ALA A 568 -24.95 -0.19 1.17
C ALA A 568 -25.91 0.04 0.00
N ALA A 569 -26.81 1.00 0.16
CA ALA A 569 -27.74 1.42 -0.89
C ALA A 569 -27.14 2.47 -1.83
N ILE A 570 -26.23 3.28 -1.28
CA ILE A 570 -25.48 4.27 -2.03
C ILE A 570 -24.04 4.37 -1.52
N ILE A 571 -23.10 4.55 -2.44
CA ILE A 571 -21.71 4.91 -2.16
C ILE A 571 -21.54 6.40 -2.41
N ILE A 572 -21.10 7.18 -1.43
CA ILE A 572 -20.81 8.61 -1.60
C ILE A 572 -19.29 8.80 -1.66
N LEU A 573 -18.80 9.23 -2.83
CA LEU A 573 -17.41 9.54 -3.08
C LEU A 573 -17.20 11.06 -3.12
N PRO A 574 -16.08 11.57 -2.58
CA PRO A 574 -15.70 12.96 -2.78
C PRO A 574 -15.21 13.16 -4.22
N PHE A 575 -15.48 14.34 -4.77
CA PHE A 575 -14.88 14.75 -6.04
C PHE A 575 -13.36 14.92 -5.91
N HIS A 576 -12.63 14.61 -6.98
CA HIS A 576 -11.16 14.60 -6.98
C HIS A 576 -10.53 16.01 -6.92
N LYS A 577 -11.33 17.07 -7.17
CA LYS A 577 -10.92 18.47 -7.03
C LYS A 577 -11.57 19.10 -5.80
N HIS A 578 -10.87 20.05 -5.19
CA HIS A 578 -11.34 20.79 -4.02
C HIS A 578 -11.41 22.27 -4.31
N GLN A 579 -12.36 22.95 -3.66
CA GLN A 579 -12.48 24.40 -3.79
C GLN A 579 -11.36 25.11 -3.01
N ARG A 580 -10.70 26.04 -3.69
CA ARG A 580 -9.77 27.01 -3.11
C ARG A 580 -10.52 28.20 -2.49
N VAL A 581 -9.79 29.03 -1.76
CA VAL A 581 -10.33 30.27 -1.16
C VAL A 581 -10.81 31.26 -2.22
N ASP A 582 -10.22 31.22 -3.43
CA ASP A 582 -10.63 32.01 -4.59
C ASP A 582 -11.89 31.46 -5.30
N GLY A 583 -12.44 30.33 -4.83
CA GLY A 583 -13.62 29.68 -5.39
C GLY A 583 -13.34 28.73 -6.56
N LEU A 584 -12.11 28.65 -7.08
CA LEU A 584 -11.70 27.74 -8.15
C LEU A 584 -11.47 26.32 -7.63
N LEU A 585 -11.66 25.32 -8.49
CA LEU A 585 -11.43 23.91 -8.18
C LEU A 585 -9.98 23.54 -8.53
N GLU A 586 -9.20 23.17 -7.52
CA GLU A 586 -7.82 22.67 -7.69
C GLU A 586 -7.79 21.15 -7.63
N THR A 587 -7.09 20.54 -8.59
CA THR A 587 -6.84 19.10 -8.55
C THR A 587 -5.67 18.83 -7.61
N THR A 588 -5.94 18.20 -6.47
CA THR A 588 -4.88 17.74 -5.57
C THR A 588 -4.18 16.50 -6.11
N ARG A 589 -4.94 15.52 -6.61
CA ARG A 589 -4.42 14.29 -7.24
C ARG A 589 -5.35 13.77 -8.34
N ASN A 590 -4.81 13.59 -9.54
CA ASN A 590 -5.56 13.03 -10.68
C ASN A 590 -5.91 11.55 -10.50
N ASP A 591 -5.17 10.79 -9.68
CA ASP A 591 -5.38 9.35 -9.51
C ASP A 591 -6.80 9.01 -8.99
N PHE A 592 -7.38 9.87 -8.14
CA PHE A 592 -8.72 9.66 -7.58
C PHE A 592 -9.82 9.78 -8.63
N ARG A 593 -9.58 10.49 -9.73
CA ARG A 593 -10.50 10.51 -10.87
C ARG A 593 -10.69 9.11 -11.45
N LEU A 594 -9.59 8.38 -11.66
CA LEU A 594 -9.63 7.00 -12.15
C LEU A 594 -10.36 6.06 -11.18
N VAL A 595 -10.20 6.29 -9.86
CA VAL A 595 -10.93 5.53 -8.84
C VAL A 595 -12.44 5.81 -8.95
N ASN A 596 -12.85 7.07 -9.02
CA ASN A 596 -14.26 7.46 -9.13
C ASN A 596 -14.92 6.83 -10.37
N LEU A 597 -14.27 6.90 -11.54
CA LEU A 597 -14.77 6.30 -12.78
C LEU A 597 -14.94 4.79 -12.66
N LYS A 598 -13.95 4.09 -12.10
CA LYS A 598 -14.04 2.64 -11.90
C LYS A 598 -15.13 2.24 -10.91
N VAL A 599 -15.38 3.04 -9.87
CA VAL A 599 -16.47 2.79 -8.92
C VAL A 599 -17.83 2.97 -9.61
N LEU A 600 -18.02 4.05 -10.39
CA LEU A 600 -19.25 4.25 -11.20
C LEU A 600 -19.53 3.06 -12.13
N GLU A 601 -18.48 2.46 -12.71
CA GLU A 601 -18.63 1.33 -13.63
C GLU A 601 -18.91 -0.02 -12.93
N HIS A 602 -18.29 -0.26 -11.76
CA HIS A 602 -18.26 -1.59 -11.11
C HIS A 602 -19.19 -1.71 -9.89
N ALA A 603 -19.71 -0.60 -9.34
CA ALA A 603 -20.55 -0.63 -8.16
C ALA A 603 -21.85 -1.42 -8.37
N ARG A 604 -22.27 -2.15 -7.33
CA ARG A 604 -23.54 -2.90 -7.30
C ARG A 604 -24.64 -2.21 -6.51
N CYS A 605 -24.51 -0.92 -6.30
CA CYS A 605 -25.49 -0.04 -5.68
C CYS A 605 -25.30 1.36 -6.26
N SER A 606 -26.24 2.26 -5.99
CA SER A 606 -26.19 3.63 -6.51
C SER A 606 -24.91 4.33 -6.06
N VAL A 607 -24.41 5.27 -6.86
CA VAL A 607 -23.17 5.99 -6.57
C VAL A 607 -23.44 7.48 -6.60
N GLY A 608 -22.97 8.19 -5.57
CA GLY A 608 -23.02 9.63 -5.44
C GLY A 608 -21.61 10.23 -5.49
N ILE A 609 -21.38 11.25 -6.31
CA ILE A 609 -20.15 12.05 -6.32
C ILE A 609 -20.45 13.42 -5.72
N LEU A 610 -19.83 13.70 -4.58
CA LEU A 610 -20.00 14.95 -3.84
C LEU A 610 -18.91 15.95 -4.23
N VAL A 611 -19.32 17.01 -4.91
CA VAL A 611 -18.50 18.20 -5.14
C VAL A 611 -18.70 19.13 -3.94
N ASP A 612 -17.70 19.16 -3.07
CA ASP A 612 -17.75 19.88 -1.82
C ASP A 612 -17.40 21.36 -2.02
N ARG A 613 -18.36 22.24 -1.71
CA ARG A 613 -18.21 23.70 -1.62
C ARG A 613 -18.50 24.23 -0.20
N GLY A 614 -18.35 23.38 0.82
CA GLY A 614 -18.54 23.75 2.23
C GLY A 614 -19.99 23.64 2.70
N LEU A 615 -20.66 22.51 2.42
CA LEU A 615 -22.05 22.27 2.84
C LEU A 615 -22.17 22.40 4.37
N GLY A 616 -22.87 23.43 4.86
CA GLY A 616 -23.06 23.68 6.29
C GLY A 616 -21.85 24.30 7.01
N GLY A 617 -20.84 24.77 6.26
CA GLY A 617 -19.66 25.44 6.80
C GLY A 617 -18.56 24.49 7.31
N THR A 618 -17.61 25.03 8.07
CA THR A 618 -16.42 24.28 8.56
C THR A 618 -16.72 23.42 9.80
N THR A 619 -17.93 23.49 10.34
CA THR A 619 -18.34 22.81 11.58
C THR A 619 -19.58 21.95 11.36
N GLN A 620 -19.74 20.92 12.19
CA GLN A 620 -20.96 20.13 12.23
C GLN A 620 -22.15 21.02 12.65
N VAL A 621 -23.24 20.97 11.88
CA VAL A 621 -24.52 21.59 12.23
C VAL A 621 -25.31 20.59 13.08
N ALA A 622 -25.77 21.00 14.25
CA ALA A 622 -26.66 20.18 15.09
C ALA A 622 -28.01 19.96 14.38
N ALA A 623 -28.64 18.80 14.58
CA ALA A 623 -29.91 18.43 13.96
C ALA A 623 -30.98 19.55 14.05
N SER A 624 -31.11 20.17 15.23
CA SER A 624 -32.07 21.25 15.49
C SER A 624 -31.82 22.53 14.68
N ASN A 625 -30.60 22.73 14.20
CA ASN A 625 -30.15 23.96 13.54
C ASN A 625 -29.96 23.77 12.03
N VAL A 626 -30.24 22.57 11.50
CA VAL A 626 -30.21 22.34 10.06
C VAL A 626 -31.26 23.24 9.41
N SER A 627 -30.82 24.08 8.49
CA SER A 627 -31.69 24.91 7.66
C SER A 627 -31.13 24.92 6.25
N TYR A 628 -31.50 23.92 5.45
CA TYR A 628 -30.97 23.74 4.10
C TYR A 628 -32.07 23.88 3.06
N PHE A 629 -31.75 24.62 2.00
CA PHE A 629 -32.53 24.67 0.77
C PHE A 629 -31.88 23.75 -0.26
N ILE A 630 -32.57 22.67 -0.62
CA ILE A 630 -32.09 21.64 -1.53
C ILE A 630 -32.86 21.74 -2.84
N MET A 631 -32.14 21.64 -3.96
CA MET A 631 -32.72 21.72 -5.30
C MET A 631 -32.47 20.46 -6.10
N VAL A 632 -33.52 19.96 -6.76
CA VAL A 632 -33.47 18.80 -7.66
C VAL A 632 -33.94 19.25 -9.05
N PRO A 633 -33.02 19.58 -9.97
CA PRO A 633 -33.38 19.69 -11.38
C PRO A 633 -33.69 18.29 -11.94
N PHE A 634 -34.86 18.13 -12.53
CA PHE A 634 -35.37 16.87 -13.04
C PHE A 634 -35.56 16.97 -14.56
N PHE A 635 -34.70 16.30 -15.31
CA PHE A 635 -34.71 16.21 -16.77
C PHE A 635 -35.29 14.89 -17.29
N GLY A 636 -35.44 13.90 -16.41
CA GLY A 636 -35.97 12.58 -16.74
C GLY A 636 -34.88 11.51 -16.74
N GLY A 637 -35.30 10.26 -16.61
CA GLY A 637 -34.43 9.10 -16.50
C GLY A 637 -34.23 8.56 -15.09
N CYS A 638 -33.57 7.40 -15.05
CA CYS A 638 -33.31 6.63 -13.83
C CYS A 638 -32.47 7.37 -12.78
N ASP A 639 -31.46 8.13 -13.22
CA ASP A 639 -30.51 8.79 -12.33
C ASP A 639 -31.16 9.99 -11.63
N ASP A 640 -32.01 10.74 -12.34
CA ASP A 640 -32.81 11.83 -11.80
C ASP A 640 -33.88 11.32 -10.83
N ARG A 641 -34.51 10.16 -11.10
CA ARG A 641 -35.44 9.52 -10.16
C ARG A 641 -34.76 9.15 -8.85
N GLU A 642 -33.55 8.59 -8.92
CA GLU A 642 -32.77 8.24 -7.74
C GLU A 642 -32.35 9.50 -6.95
N ALA A 643 -31.92 10.56 -7.64
CA ALA A 643 -31.60 11.85 -7.03
C ALA A 643 -32.81 12.47 -6.34
N LEU A 644 -33.98 12.44 -6.99
CA LEU A 644 -35.24 12.93 -6.42
C LEU A 644 -35.68 12.08 -5.21
N ALA A 645 -35.59 10.75 -5.29
CA ALA A 645 -35.89 9.86 -4.17
C ALA A 645 -35.00 10.18 -2.95
N TYR A 646 -33.73 10.51 -3.17
CA TYR A 646 -32.84 10.94 -2.10
C TYR A 646 -33.23 12.31 -1.53
N GLY A 647 -33.56 13.27 -2.38
CA GLY A 647 -34.03 14.60 -1.97
C GLY A 647 -35.31 14.54 -1.13
N VAL A 648 -36.27 13.71 -1.52
CA VAL A 648 -37.51 13.47 -0.75
C VAL A 648 -37.21 12.91 0.62
N ARG A 649 -36.26 11.96 0.72
CA ARG A 649 -35.84 11.41 2.01
C ARG A 649 -35.19 12.47 2.90
N MET A 650 -34.45 13.42 2.32
CA MET A 650 -33.88 14.55 3.06
C MET A 650 -34.97 15.54 3.53
N ALA A 651 -35.99 15.80 2.71
CA ALA A 651 -37.09 16.72 3.03
C ALA A 651 -37.90 16.32 4.28
N GLU A 652 -37.86 15.04 4.66
CA GLU A 652 -38.47 14.57 5.92
C GLU A 652 -37.82 15.17 7.18
N HIS A 653 -36.64 15.78 7.05
CA HIS A 653 -36.03 16.53 8.13
C HIS A 653 -36.71 17.92 8.22
N PRO A 654 -37.19 18.35 9.41
CA PRO A 654 -37.98 19.58 9.55
C PRO A 654 -37.24 20.86 9.13
N GLY A 655 -35.91 20.81 9.13
CA GLY A 655 -35.03 21.88 8.69
C GLY A 655 -34.76 21.96 7.18
N ILE A 656 -35.31 21.06 6.37
CA ILE A 656 -35.00 20.96 4.94
C ILE A 656 -36.19 21.42 4.10
N ARG A 657 -35.91 22.31 3.15
CA ARG A 657 -36.87 22.73 2.12
C ARG A 657 -36.39 22.21 0.78
N LEU A 658 -37.23 21.43 0.11
CA LEU A 658 -36.92 20.80 -1.17
C LEU A 658 -37.64 21.53 -2.30
N MET A 659 -36.91 21.91 -3.35
CA MET A 659 -37.48 22.45 -4.58
C MET A 659 -37.13 21.54 -5.76
N VAL A 660 -38.17 21.03 -6.42
CA VAL A 660 -38.05 20.14 -7.58
C VAL A 660 -38.46 20.91 -8.81
N ILE A 661 -37.61 20.95 -9.83
CA ILE A 661 -37.88 21.68 -11.07
C ILE A 661 -37.82 20.69 -12.22
N ARG A 662 -38.98 20.42 -12.82
CA ARG A 662 -39.07 19.57 -14.00
C ARG A 662 -38.86 20.41 -15.25
N PHE A 663 -37.85 20.04 -16.03
CA PHE A 663 -37.59 20.63 -17.35
C PHE A 663 -38.36 19.85 -18.41
N ILE A 664 -39.12 20.55 -19.24
CA ILE A 664 -39.89 19.98 -20.35
C ILE A 664 -39.45 20.68 -21.63
N VAL A 665 -39.04 19.91 -22.64
CA VAL A 665 -38.65 20.45 -23.94
C VAL A 665 -39.90 20.72 -24.78
N GLU A 666 -40.05 21.94 -25.29
CA GLU A 666 -41.09 22.23 -26.29
C GLU A 666 -40.76 21.48 -27.59
N PRO A 667 -41.66 20.65 -28.15
CA PRO A 667 -41.44 20.09 -29.48
C PRO A 667 -41.47 21.23 -30.49
N GLU A 668 -40.38 21.42 -31.24
CA GLU A 668 -40.37 22.37 -32.35
C GLU A 668 -41.49 22.01 -33.32
N SER A 669 -42.37 22.98 -33.59
CA SER A 669 -43.40 22.88 -34.63
C SER A 669 -42.74 23.02 -36.00
N MET A 670 -42.00 22.00 -36.42
CA MET A 670 -41.65 21.81 -37.82
C MET A 670 -42.65 20.87 -38.49
N GLY A 671 -43.15 21.31 -39.64
CA GLY A 671 -44.21 20.67 -40.40
C GLY A 671 -43.99 19.19 -40.65
N GLU A 672 -45.13 18.49 -40.66
CA GLU A 672 -45.38 17.12 -41.07
C GLU A 672 -44.35 16.56 -42.10
N ILE A 673 -43.30 15.90 -41.60
CA ILE A 673 -42.56 14.89 -42.36
C ILE A 673 -42.45 13.66 -41.46
N VAL A 674 -43.23 12.64 -41.81
CA VAL A 674 -43.23 11.32 -41.19
C VAL A 674 -41.85 10.68 -41.38
N ARG A 675 -40.99 10.72 -40.36
CA ARG A 675 -39.90 9.75 -40.20
C ARG A 675 -40.43 8.57 -39.40
N VAL A 676 -40.68 7.46 -40.09
CA VAL A 676 -40.98 6.17 -39.46
C VAL A 676 -39.70 5.65 -38.80
N ASN A 677 -39.56 5.83 -37.48
CA ASN A 677 -38.54 5.15 -36.69
C ASN A 677 -39.08 3.79 -36.21
N ILE A 678 -38.59 2.71 -36.82
CA ILE A 678 -38.80 1.33 -36.38
C ILE A 678 -37.92 1.12 -35.12
N GLY A 679 -38.50 1.37 -33.95
CA GLY A 679 -37.85 1.15 -32.64
C GLY A 679 -38.70 1.48 -31.41
N SER A 680 -40.01 1.70 -31.55
CA SER A 680 -40.87 2.41 -30.58
C SER A 680 -41.44 1.57 -29.43
N SER A 681 -40.91 0.39 -29.12
CA SER A 681 -41.42 -0.42 -28.01
C SER A 681 -40.78 -0.07 -26.65
N SER A 682 -39.52 0.40 -26.60
CA SER A 682 -38.84 0.73 -25.33
C SER A 682 -39.13 2.15 -24.81
N SER A 683 -39.25 3.13 -25.70
CA SER A 683 -39.49 4.54 -25.32
C SER A 683 -40.87 4.78 -24.71
N THR A 684 -41.85 3.95 -25.09
CA THR A 684 -43.25 4.08 -24.63
C THR A 684 -43.43 3.54 -23.21
N GLU A 685 -42.73 2.45 -22.85
CA GLU A 685 -42.74 1.91 -21.48
C GLU A 685 -42.01 2.85 -20.50
N LEU A 686 -40.85 3.41 -20.87
CA LEU A 686 -40.10 4.35 -20.04
C LEU A 686 -40.93 5.59 -19.68
N ARG A 687 -41.56 6.25 -20.66
CA ARG A 687 -42.45 7.40 -20.42
C ARG A 687 -43.60 7.09 -19.47
N SER A 688 -44.20 5.89 -19.57
CA SER A 688 -45.30 5.48 -18.70
C SER A 688 -44.86 5.31 -17.23
N THR A 689 -43.67 4.77 -16.99
CA THR A 689 -43.14 4.60 -15.62
C THR A 689 -42.73 5.92 -14.97
N GLU A 690 -42.27 6.90 -15.75
CA GLU A 690 -41.92 8.23 -15.25
C GLU A 690 -43.16 9.02 -14.82
N GLU A 691 -44.22 8.96 -15.63
CA GLU A 691 -45.50 9.60 -15.28
C GLU A 691 -46.13 8.96 -14.05
N GLU A 692 -46.05 7.64 -13.89
CA GLU A 692 -46.53 6.93 -12.71
C GLU A 692 -45.74 7.33 -11.45
N PHE A 693 -44.40 7.38 -11.53
CA PHE A 693 -43.54 7.83 -10.44
C PHE A 693 -43.82 9.29 -10.04
N LEU A 694 -43.95 10.19 -11.02
CA LEU A 694 -44.26 11.59 -10.77
C LEU A 694 -45.68 11.78 -10.22
N ALA A 695 -46.65 10.96 -10.63
CA ALA A 695 -48.00 10.98 -10.09
C ALA A 695 -48.02 10.51 -8.61
N GLU A 696 -47.25 9.48 -8.27
CA GLU A 696 -47.05 9.04 -6.87
C GLU A 696 -46.37 10.13 -6.04
N PHE A 697 -45.32 10.77 -6.59
CA PHE A 697 -44.63 11.88 -5.96
C PHE A 697 -45.56 13.07 -5.70
N LYS A 698 -46.33 13.52 -6.71
CA LYS A 698 -47.31 14.62 -6.58
C LYS A 698 -48.39 14.30 -5.52
N ARG A 699 -48.81 13.04 -5.36
CA ARG A 699 -49.72 12.61 -4.28
C ARG A 699 -49.08 12.70 -2.89
N ASN A 700 -47.80 12.34 -2.77
CA ASN A 700 -47.09 12.40 -1.49
C ASN A 700 -46.78 13.85 -1.08
N MET A 701 -46.52 14.75 -2.04
CA MET A 701 -46.34 16.19 -1.81
C MET A 701 -47.56 16.87 -1.17
N ALA A 702 -48.77 16.47 -1.53
CA ALA A 702 -50.00 17.07 -0.99
C ALA A 702 -50.14 16.95 0.55
N LYS A 703 -49.23 16.22 1.20
CA LYS A 703 -49.18 16.02 2.64
C LYS A 703 -48.07 16.80 3.35
N ASP A 704 -47.15 17.44 2.63
CA ASP A 704 -45.91 17.99 3.20
C ASP A 704 -45.56 19.36 2.60
N ASP A 705 -45.69 20.42 3.41
CA ASP A 705 -45.45 21.82 3.01
C ASP A 705 -43.96 22.13 2.76
N SER A 706 -43.05 21.19 3.09
CA SER A 706 -41.60 21.33 2.91
C SER A 706 -41.13 21.18 1.45
N ILE A 707 -41.98 20.64 0.57
CA ILE A 707 -41.64 20.33 -0.82
C ILE A 707 -42.37 21.27 -1.78
N LYS A 708 -41.63 21.91 -2.68
CA LYS A 708 -42.17 22.72 -3.80
C LYS A 708 -41.83 22.07 -5.14
N TYR A 709 -42.75 22.16 -6.08
CA TYR A 709 -42.61 21.58 -7.42
C TYR A 709 -42.99 22.61 -8.47
N GLU A 710 -42.10 22.83 -9.44
CA GLU A 710 -42.29 23.73 -10.57
C GLU A 710 -41.99 23.00 -11.89
N GLU A 711 -42.79 23.30 -12.93
CA GLU A 711 -42.52 22.84 -14.30
C GLU A 711 -42.03 24.03 -15.12
N LYS A 712 -40.91 23.88 -15.83
CA LYS A 712 -40.30 24.92 -16.67
C LYS A 712 -40.14 24.38 -18.10
N LEU A 713 -40.72 25.12 -19.04
CA LEU A 713 -40.56 24.86 -20.47
C LEU A 713 -39.24 25.47 -20.94
N VAL A 714 -38.41 24.68 -21.61
CA VAL A 714 -37.13 25.11 -22.18
C VAL A 714 -37.06 24.72 -23.65
N ARG A 715 -36.49 25.60 -24.49
CA ARG A 715 -36.33 25.32 -25.93
C ARG A 715 -34.93 24.79 -26.21
N ASN A 716 -33.92 25.46 -25.65
CA ASN A 716 -32.51 25.15 -25.89
C ASN A 716 -31.70 25.10 -24.59
N ALA A 717 -30.48 24.56 -24.68
CA ALA A 717 -29.51 24.52 -23.58
C ALA A 717 -29.27 25.89 -22.91
N ALA A 718 -29.33 26.99 -23.67
CA ALA A 718 -29.19 28.36 -23.13
C ALA A 718 -30.33 28.76 -22.18
N ASP A 719 -31.56 28.36 -22.49
CA ASP A 719 -32.73 28.62 -21.63
C ASP A 719 -32.61 27.83 -20.31
N THR A 720 -32.12 26.59 -20.41
CA THR A 720 -31.84 25.74 -19.24
C THR A 720 -30.78 26.38 -18.33
N ILE A 721 -29.70 26.94 -18.91
CA ILE A 721 -28.67 27.66 -18.16
C ILE A 721 -29.26 28.92 -17.50
N ALA A 722 -30.12 29.66 -18.20
CA ALA A 722 -30.76 30.85 -17.65
C ALA A 722 -31.63 30.52 -16.43
N VAL A 723 -32.48 29.48 -16.53
CA VAL A 723 -33.31 29.01 -15.42
C VAL A 723 -32.46 28.55 -14.25
N LEU A 724 -31.42 27.74 -14.49
CA LEU A 724 -30.49 27.31 -13.42
C LEU A 724 -29.75 28.50 -12.78
N SER A 725 -29.43 29.54 -13.57
CA SER A 725 -28.72 30.74 -13.10
C SER A 725 -29.58 31.65 -12.24
N GLU A 726 -30.91 31.65 -12.41
CA GLU A 726 -31.84 32.35 -11.53
C GLU A 726 -31.92 31.72 -10.13
N LEU A 727 -31.45 30.47 -10.01
CA LEU A 727 -31.69 29.59 -8.88
C LEU A 727 -30.46 29.40 -7.97
N LYS A 728 -29.57 30.40 -7.93
CA LYS A 728 -28.27 30.37 -7.22
C LYS A 728 -28.35 30.23 -5.69
N CYS A 729 -29.50 30.49 -5.07
CA CYS A 729 -29.66 30.60 -3.62
C CYS A 729 -29.99 29.26 -2.93
N CYS A 730 -29.26 28.19 -3.20
CA CYS A 730 -29.42 26.90 -2.52
C CYS A 730 -28.14 26.43 -1.81
N ASN A 731 -28.27 25.45 -0.92
CA ASN A 731 -27.15 24.87 -0.20
C ASN A 731 -26.61 23.61 -0.91
N LEU A 732 -27.50 22.84 -1.55
CA LEU A 732 -27.18 21.57 -2.19
C LEU A 732 -27.99 21.39 -3.47
N PHE A 733 -27.32 21.05 -4.57
CA PHE A 733 -27.95 20.50 -5.78
C PHE A 733 -27.86 18.98 -5.77
N LEU A 734 -28.98 18.31 -6.05
CA LEU A 734 -29.08 16.86 -6.25
C LEU A 734 -29.41 16.59 -7.71
N VAL A 735 -28.49 15.97 -8.44
CA VAL A 735 -28.55 15.89 -9.90
C VAL A 735 -28.30 14.45 -10.35
N GLY A 736 -29.05 13.93 -11.31
CA GLY A 736 -28.70 12.67 -11.96
C GLY A 736 -27.44 12.79 -12.82
N LEU A 737 -26.68 11.69 -12.94
CA LEU A 737 -25.47 11.64 -13.76
C LEU A 737 -25.79 11.74 -15.25
N MET A 738 -26.77 10.97 -15.73
CA MET A 738 -27.19 11.00 -17.14
C MET A 738 -28.66 11.39 -17.29
N PRO A 739 -28.96 12.62 -17.74
CA PRO A 739 -30.32 13.03 -18.08
C PRO A 739 -30.75 12.42 -19.44
N GLU A 740 -32.04 12.07 -19.59
CA GLU A 740 -32.59 11.57 -20.86
C GLU A 740 -32.97 12.69 -21.85
N CYS A 741 -32.98 13.94 -21.39
CA CYS A 741 -33.36 15.11 -22.18
C CYS A 741 -32.24 15.58 -23.12
N GLU A 742 -32.51 15.68 -24.43
CA GLU A 742 -31.55 16.17 -25.45
C GLU A 742 -30.98 17.56 -25.11
N ALA A 743 -31.83 18.49 -24.67
CA ALA A 743 -31.41 19.83 -24.26
C ALA A 743 -30.46 19.86 -23.04
N ALA A 744 -30.44 18.78 -22.25
CA ALA A 744 -29.52 18.61 -21.13
C ALA A 744 -28.21 17.92 -21.54
N LEU A 745 -28.22 17.07 -22.57
CA LEU A 745 -27.03 16.43 -23.13
C LEU A 745 -26.10 17.44 -23.81
N ASP A 746 -26.67 18.46 -24.47
CA ASP A 746 -25.93 19.56 -25.11
C ASP A 746 -25.29 20.56 -24.12
N LEU A 747 -25.52 20.42 -22.81
CA LEU A 747 -24.88 21.24 -21.77
C LEU A 747 -23.43 20.82 -21.47
N SER A 748 -22.98 19.70 -22.04
CA SER A 748 -21.64 19.14 -21.85
C SER A 748 -20.54 20.13 -22.27
N ARG A 749 -19.81 20.68 -21.28
CA ARG A 749 -18.67 21.59 -21.50
C ARG A 749 -17.42 21.27 -20.67
N SER A 750 -17.33 20.12 -19.99
CA SER A 750 -16.17 19.80 -19.15
C SER A 750 -15.55 18.44 -19.43
N ASP A 751 -14.23 18.35 -19.20
CA ASP A 751 -13.41 17.15 -19.38
C ASP A 751 -13.66 16.05 -18.33
N CYS A 752 -14.65 16.20 -17.44
CA CYS A 752 -14.92 15.31 -16.31
C CYS A 752 -16.20 14.48 -16.54
N PRO A 753 -16.11 13.27 -17.15
CA PRO A 753 -17.30 12.46 -17.46
C PRO A 753 -18.03 11.95 -16.21
N GLU A 754 -17.33 11.87 -15.07
CA GLU A 754 -17.93 11.46 -13.78
C GLU A 754 -18.97 12.45 -13.21
N LEU A 755 -19.11 13.66 -13.77
CA LEU A 755 -20.08 14.66 -13.31
C LEU A 755 -21.35 14.71 -14.18
N GLY A 756 -21.30 14.11 -15.38
CA GLY A 756 -22.37 14.25 -16.36
C GLY A 756 -22.52 15.68 -16.91
N PRO A 757 -23.48 15.91 -17.83
CA PRO A 757 -23.66 17.21 -18.48
C PRO A 757 -24.07 18.32 -17.51
N VAL A 758 -25.08 18.06 -16.68
CA VAL A 758 -25.63 19.05 -15.74
C VAL A 758 -24.68 19.30 -14.57
N GLY A 759 -24.06 18.25 -14.02
CA GLY A 759 -23.05 18.40 -12.97
C GLY A 759 -21.82 19.15 -13.47
N SER A 760 -21.39 18.92 -14.72
CA SER A 760 -20.29 19.67 -15.35
C SER A 760 -20.60 21.17 -15.46
N LEU A 761 -21.83 21.53 -15.82
CA LEU A 761 -22.26 22.93 -15.86
C LEU A 761 -22.21 23.59 -14.47
N LEU A 762 -22.80 22.95 -13.45
CA LEU A 762 -22.86 23.49 -12.08
C LEU A 762 -21.48 23.61 -11.40
N THR A 763 -20.50 22.87 -11.92
CA THR A 763 -19.12 22.89 -11.45
C THR A 763 -18.19 23.78 -12.28
N SER A 764 -18.65 24.27 -13.43
CA SER A 764 -17.91 25.17 -14.31
C SER A 764 -17.61 26.51 -13.62
N PRO A 765 -16.43 27.13 -13.85
CA PRO A 765 -16.15 28.48 -13.39
C PRO A 765 -17.13 29.53 -13.92
N ASP A 766 -17.76 29.29 -15.08
CA ASP A 766 -18.76 30.18 -15.68
C ASP A 766 -20.05 30.26 -14.85
N PHE A 767 -20.29 29.26 -14.01
CA PHE A 767 -21.46 29.17 -13.16
C PHE A 767 -21.12 29.48 -11.70
N SER A 768 -21.30 30.76 -11.31
CA SER A 768 -21.01 31.24 -9.95
C SER A 768 -22.03 30.73 -8.92
N THR A 769 -21.80 29.56 -8.33
CA THR A 769 -22.61 29.07 -7.21
C THR A 769 -21.75 28.62 -6.03
N THR A 770 -22.21 28.95 -4.82
CA THR A 770 -21.63 28.51 -3.55
C THR A 770 -22.23 27.19 -3.06
N ALA A 771 -23.23 26.65 -3.77
CA ALA A 771 -23.88 25.40 -3.41
C ALA A 771 -22.99 24.19 -3.71
N SER A 772 -22.96 23.23 -2.79
CA SER A 772 -22.37 21.91 -3.04
C SER A 772 -23.25 21.14 -4.05
N VAL A 773 -22.65 20.22 -4.79
CA VAL A 773 -23.37 19.44 -5.81
C VAL A 773 -23.16 17.96 -5.53
N LEU A 774 -24.25 17.20 -5.44
CA LEU A 774 -24.21 15.74 -5.34
C LEU A 774 -24.80 15.13 -6.60
N ILE A 775 -23.93 14.50 -7.38
CA ILE A 775 -24.28 13.83 -8.63
C ILE A 775 -24.59 12.37 -8.31
N VAL A 776 -25.75 11.86 -8.72
CA VAL A 776 -26.24 10.52 -8.36
C VAL A 776 -26.40 9.67 -9.61
N GLN A 777 -25.88 8.45 -9.57
CA GLN A 777 -26.07 7.42 -10.59
C GLN A 777 -26.87 6.27 -9.97
N GLN A 778 -27.98 5.89 -10.59
CA GLN A 778 -28.80 4.78 -10.13
C GLN A 778 -28.16 3.44 -10.52
N TYR A 779 -28.21 2.46 -9.61
CA TYR A 779 -27.79 1.10 -9.94
C TYR A 779 -28.73 0.46 -10.97
N LYS A 780 -28.18 0.07 -12.12
CA LYS A 780 -28.87 -0.73 -13.14
C LYS A 780 -28.46 -2.19 -13.03
N SER A 781 -29.42 -3.08 -12.78
CA SER A 781 -29.20 -4.53 -12.92
C SER A 781 -28.94 -4.82 -14.40
N ARG A 782 -27.68 -5.07 -14.77
CA ARG A 782 -27.26 -5.23 -16.18
C ARG A 782 -28.17 -6.18 -16.97
N ALA A 783 -29.02 -5.59 -17.81
CA ALA A 783 -29.38 -6.09 -19.12
C ALA A 783 -29.05 -4.97 -20.11
N SER A 784 -28.24 -5.30 -21.13
CA SER A 784 -27.70 -4.46 -22.23
C SER A 784 -26.47 -3.55 -21.92
N PRO A 785 -25.36 -3.70 -22.69
CA PRO A 785 -24.17 -2.85 -22.59
C PRO A 785 -24.21 -1.76 -23.67
N ASN A 786 -24.41 -0.49 -23.28
CA ASN A 786 -24.31 0.65 -24.21
C ASN A 786 -23.45 1.80 -23.64
N LEU A 787 -22.50 1.51 -22.74
CA LEU A 787 -21.35 2.40 -22.51
C LEU A 787 -20.11 1.71 -23.08
N THR A 788 -19.92 1.86 -24.38
CA THR A 788 -18.64 1.65 -25.04
C THR A 788 -18.47 2.84 -25.97
N LEU A 789 -18.17 4.00 -25.38
CA LEU A 789 -17.70 5.15 -26.14
C LEU A 789 -16.19 5.07 -26.23
N GLN A 790 -15.75 5.19 -27.49
CA GLN A 790 -14.42 5.13 -28.05
C GLN A 790 -13.33 5.74 -27.16
N MET A 791 -12.41 4.90 -26.71
CA MET A 791 -11.02 5.32 -26.56
C MET A 791 -10.40 5.18 -27.94
N GLU A 792 -10.29 6.29 -28.68
CA GLU A 792 -9.32 6.36 -29.77
C GLU A 792 -7.93 6.37 -29.12
N ASP A 793 -7.13 5.36 -29.48
CA ASP A 793 -5.71 5.30 -29.19
C ASP A 793 -5.01 6.50 -29.83
N GLU A 794 -4.54 7.46 -29.02
CA GLU A 794 -3.51 8.41 -29.43
C GLU A 794 -2.19 7.65 -29.62
N SER A 795 -1.96 7.16 -30.85
CA SER A 795 -0.61 6.90 -31.34
C SER A 795 0.05 8.21 -31.78
N PRO A 796 1.30 8.50 -31.41
CA PRO A 796 1.98 9.71 -31.86
C PRO A 796 2.33 9.60 -33.35
N ASP A 797 1.87 10.58 -34.12
CA ASP A 797 2.19 10.79 -35.53
C ASP A 797 3.70 10.83 -35.78
N LYS A 798 4.12 10.09 -36.81
CA LYS A 798 5.39 10.30 -37.49
C LYS A 798 5.15 11.36 -38.57
N ASP A 799 5.74 12.52 -38.38
CA ASP A 799 5.91 13.51 -39.44
C ASP A 799 6.67 12.90 -40.63
N SER A 800 6.02 12.96 -41.78
CA SER A 800 6.62 12.75 -43.09
C SER A 800 7.33 14.03 -43.53
N GLU A 801 8.66 14.05 -43.48
CA GLU A 801 9.46 15.00 -44.24
C GLU A 801 9.42 14.62 -45.74
N SER A 802 8.81 15.49 -46.54
CA SER A 802 9.11 15.63 -47.97
C SER A 802 9.22 17.11 -48.30
N ASN A 803 10.42 17.67 -48.08
CA ASN A 803 11.14 18.58 -48.97
C ASN A 803 12.41 19.10 -48.31
#